data_AF-A0A2E9GMY6-F1
#
_entry.id   AF-A0A2E9GMY6-F1
#
_cell.length_a   1.000
_cell.length_b   1.000
_cell.length_c   1.000
_cell.angle_alpha   90.00
_cell.angle_beta   90.00
_cell.angle_gamma   90.00
#
_symmetry.space_group_name_H-M   'P 1'
#
loop_
_entity.id
_entity.type
_entity.pdbx_description
1 polymer ?
#
loop_
_entity_poly.entity_id
_entity_poly.type
_entity_poly.pdbx_seq_one_letter_code
_entity_poly.pdbx_strand_id
1 'polypeptide(L)'
;MHRTLVPDVRGQAGAGAGLSQLEGGGMRQILQSARTGHLELAEVPAPSPGPGQVLVRTHFSVVSPGTEKLAMDFARSSMLGKARARPDLVRQVTRKLRQEGPLATYRAVLGRLDAPQPLGYSCAGVVEAVGETVTRFAPGDRVACAGAGFANHAELNAVPENLVAHVPDSVSLEHAAFATVGAIALQGLRLAVPSLGEVGIVIGLGLIGQLAVQLLRANGCRVLGVDPDAARVKHATDQGAEWGLAPDSAGDAWKQDATAGHGADLALVTAAAGDSAPIALAAELCRRKGRISVVGAMPMELDRRTFYEKELELRVSMSYGPGRYDQRYEETGVDYPLPYVRWTENRNLQAFLALAASGAVRADRLETLSVDFAEAEGAYEALAAGESPALSVVFRYGVDRASHERTLPLADEPRRSPAGDSVGVAFLGAGNYAKSVLLPALGRAKPVRPVSLVTATGASARHTAKRFGFAECGTDPARVFDSPDVDLVFIATRHDTHARLATDALRAGKAVWLEKPVGLTAAELDAVLDAATETRGFLTVGYNRRFSAHARAVRDAFEGRDAPLSIHYSVAAGAPPTGTWITDPAVGGGRVVGEVCHFVDLCTYLTGSPPARVYASALGRDPELDDSVVATLTWPDGSAATIEYLASASRELPKERFEASAGGCTARCENFRRTQVLGGRTLKTWNQDKGQTAAVAETIRAVAKGEPSPIPLAEIAGVARATFALLDSIREGGVREVEP
;
A
#
# COMPACT_ATOMS: atom_id res chain seq x y z
N MET A 1 66.11 10.18 32.86
CA MET A 1 65.69 10.05 31.44
C MET A 1 64.34 9.36 31.40
N HIS A 2 63.34 10.02 30.82
CA HIS A 2 61.98 9.58 30.40
C HIS A 2 61.01 9.03 31.49
N ARG A 3 59.92 9.74 31.84
CA ARG A 3 58.59 9.85 31.16
C ARG A 3 57.84 8.50 31.11
N THR A 4 56.60 8.28 31.55
CA THR A 4 55.50 9.10 32.13
C THR A 4 54.42 8.16 32.70
N LEU A 5 53.69 8.64 33.72
CA LEU A 5 52.35 8.28 34.24
C LEU A 5 51.35 7.81 33.14
N VAL A 6 50.37 6.91 33.35
CA VAL A 6 49.14 6.99 34.21
C VAL A 6 48.49 5.58 34.27
N PRO A 7 47.74 5.20 35.34
CA PRO A 7 47.28 3.83 35.60
C PRO A 7 45.93 3.44 34.97
N ASP A 8 45.76 2.12 34.94
CA ASP A 8 44.57 1.32 34.64
C ASP A 8 43.33 1.78 35.43
N VAL A 9 42.21 2.02 34.73
CA VAL A 9 40.89 2.26 35.33
C VAL A 9 39.89 1.30 34.70
N ARG A 10 39.62 0.18 35.38
CA ARG A 10 38.33 -0.52 35.32
C ARG A 10 38.00 -1.08 36.71
N GLY A 11 37.37 -0.24 37.51
CA GLY A 11 36.72 -0.59 38.77
C GLY A 11 35.22 -0.82 38.58
N GLN A 12 34.78 -1.95 39.12
CA GLN A 12 33.54 -2.20 39.86
C GLN A 12 32.17 -1.87 39.23
N ALA A 13 31.44 -2.97 39.01
CA ALA A 13 30.03 -3.18 39.30
C ALA A 13 29.29 -2.03 40.01
N GLY A 14 28.37 -1.41 39.29
CA GLY A 14 27.35 -0.52 39.82
C GLY A 14 26.09 -0.67 38.97
N ALA A 15 25.04 -1.18 39.60
CA ALA A 15 23.61 -1.06 39.25
C ALA A 15 23.27 -1.07 37.74
N GLY A 16 22.90 -2.25 37.25
CA GLY A 16 21.95 -2.33 36.13
C GLY A 16 20.64 -1.70 36.59
N ALA A 17 20.47 -0.41 36.33
CA ALA A 17 19.17 0.24 36.38
C ALA A 17 18.31 -0.47 35.34
N GLY A 18 17.32 -1.21 35.83
CA GLY A 18 16.41 -1.99 35.02
C GLY A 18 15.83 -1.11 33.91
N LEU A 19 15.99 -1.57 32.68
CA LEU A 19 14.90 -1.53 31.73
C LEU A 19 13.79 -2.37 32.35
N SER A 20 13.03 -1.78 33.28
CA SER A 20 11.72 -2.30 33.63
C SER A 20 10.98 -2.36 32.30
N GLN A 21 10.65 -3.58 31.90
CA GLN A 21 9.66 -3.86 30.88
C GLN A 21 8.50 -2.90 31.09
N LEU A 22 8.41 -1.87 30.25
CA LEU A 22 7.10 -1.32 29.91
C LEU A 22 6.40 -2.53 29.29
N GLU A 23 5.53 -3.18 30.05
CA GLU A 23 4.52 -4.06 29.48
C GLU A 23 3.77 -3.20 28.46
N GLY A 24 4.21 -3.29 27.20
CA GLY A 24 3.79 -2.33 26.22
C GLY A 24 2.34 -2.61 25.87
N GLY A 25 1.50 -1.58 26.05
CA GLY A 25 0.06 -1.66 25.83
C GLY A 25 -0.33 -1.82 24.35
N GLY A 26 0.57 -2.16 23.43
CA GLY A 26 0.27 -2.34 22.01
C GLY A 26 -0.24 -3.74 21.67
N MET A 27 -0.89 -3.87 20.51
CA MET A 27 -1.18 -5.20 19.95
C MET A 27 0.09 -5.78 19.34
N ARG A 28 0.25 -7.10 19.42
CA ARG A 28 1.38 -7.81 18.78
C ARG A 28 1.10 -8.12 17.32
N GLN A 29 2.10 -7.95 16.47
CA GLN A 29 2.08 -8.26 15.06
C GLN A 29 3.46 -8.70 14.56
N ILE A 30 3.50 -9.69 13.67
CA ILE A 30 4.75 -10.11 13.01
C ILE A 30 5.06 -9.19 11.84
N LEU A 31 6.25 -8.61 11.86
CA LEU A 31 6.79 -7.75 10.81
C LEU A 31 8.09 -8.31 10.25
N GLN A 32 8.26 -8.19 8.94
CA GLN A 32 9.52 -8.46 8.27
C GLN A 32 10.14 -7.19 7.70
N SER A 33 11.43 -7.01 7.93
CA SER A 33 12.22 -5.98 7.24
C SER A 33 12.44 -6.37 5.78
N ALA A 34 11.88 -5.62 4.82
CA ALA A 34 12.13 -5.87 3.40
C ALA A 34 13.60 -5.63 2.98
N ARG A 35 14.37 -4.93 3.82
CA ARG A 35 15.79 -4.65 3.60
C ARG A 35 16.69 -5.81 4.02
N THR A 36 16.46 -6.33 5.22
CA THR A 36 17.36 -7.31 5.88
C THR A 36 16.77 -8.71 5.99
N GLY A 37 15.45 -8.86 5.80
CA GLY A 37 14.73 -10.11 6.04
C GLY A 37 14.53 -10.45 7.53
N HIS A 38 14.95 -9.56 8.45
CA HIS A 38 14.79 -9.73 9.89
C HIS A 38 13.30 -9.74 10.26
N LEU A 39 12.91 -10.69 11.10
CA LEU A 39 11.56 -10.84 11.63
C LEU A 39 11.50 -10.22 13.03
N GLU A 40 10.43 -9.49 13.32
CA GLU A 40 10.18 -8.87 14.63
C GLU A 40 8.73 -9.15 15.02
N LEU A 41 8.50 -9.73 16.20
CA LEU A 41 7.22 -9.69 16.88
C LEU A 41 7.07 -8.31 17.53
N ALA A 42 6.53 -7.37 16.76
CA ALA A 42 6.46 -5.96 17.15
C ALA A 42 5.14 -5.65 17.87
N GLU A 43 5.22 -4.81 18.90
CA GLU A 43 4.05 -4.13 19.46
C GLU A 43 3.74 -2.88 18.65
N VAL A 44 2.51 -2.80 18.13
CA VAL A 44 2.01 -1.74 17.26
C VAL A 44 0.66 -1.24 17.75
N PRO A 45 0.26 0.00 17.44
CA PRO A 45 -1.08 0.47 17.79
C PRO A 45 -2.17 -0.35 17.09
N ALA A 46 -3.28 -0.60 17.79
CA ALA A 46 -4.43 -1.32 17.27
C ALA A 46 -5.05 -0.60 16.05
N PRO A 47 -5.51 -1.31 15.00
CA PRO A 47 -6.23 -0.70 13.90
C PRO A 47 -7.67 -0.33 14.31
N SER A 48 -8.31 0.52 13.51
CA SER A 48 -9.76 0.77 13.58
C SER A 48 -10.39 0.34 12.26
N PRO A 49 -11.59 -0.26 12.25
CA PRO A 49 -12.27 -0.57 11.01
C PRO A 49 -12.66 0.73 10.29
N GLY A 50 -12.23 0.89 9.04
CA GLY A 50 -12.75 1.93 8.16
C GLY A 50 -14.11 1.54 7.56
N PRO A 51 -14.70 2.39 6.71
CA PRO A 51 -15.88 2.03 5.91
C PRO A 51 -15.65 0.70 5.16
N GLY A 52 -16.63 -0.21 5.22
CA GLY A 52 -16.57 -1.52 4.57
C GLY A 52 -15.61 -2.51 5.21
N GLN A 53 -15.03 -2.21 6.38
CA GLN A 53 -14.13 -3.11 7.09
C GLN A 53 -14.71 -3.60 8.41
N VAL A 54 -14.31 -4.79 8.81
CA VAL A 54 -14.60 -5.37 10.12
C VAL A 54 -13.31 -5.50 10.92
N LEU A 55 -13.38 -5.20 12.21
CA LEU A 55 -12.30 -5.44 13.14
C LEU A 55 -12.46 -6.84 13.72
N VAL A 56 -11.45 -7.69 13.55
CA VAL A 56 -11.47 -9.09 13.96
C VAL A 56 -10.39 -9.32 15.01
N ARG A 57 -10.80 -9.84 16.16
CA ARG A 57 -9.87 -10.42 17.14
C ARG A 57 -9.43 -11.76 16.63
N THR A 58 -8.14 -11.91 16.34
CA THR A 58 -7.57 -13.15 15.82
C THR A 58 -7.51 -14.19 16.95
N HIS A 59 -8.04 -15.39 16.70
CA HIS A 59 -7.87 -16.54 17.58
C HIS A 59 -6.81 -17.50 17.04
N PHE A 60 -6.81 -17.67 15.71
CA PHE A 60 -5.89 -18.56 15.01
C PHE A 60 -5.44 -17.94 13.69
N SER A 61 -4.19 -18.19 13.29
CA SER A 61 -3.73 -17.87 11.94
C SER A 61 -2.81 -18.96 11.42
N VAL A 62 -2.80 -19.15 10.11
CA VAL A 62 -2.08 -20.26 9.44
C VAL A 62 -0.92 -19.70 8.65
N VAL A 63 0.25 -20.31 8.87
CA VAL A 63 1.45 -20.14 8.06
C VAL A 63 1.49 -21.23 7.00
N SER A 64 1.65 -20.81 5.74
CA SER A 64 1.98 -21.70 4.62
C SER A 64 3.47 -21.63 4.34
N PRO A 65 4.27 -22.65 4.72
CA PRO A 65 5.73 -22.60 4.63
C PRO A 65 6.22 -22.27 3.22
N GLY A 66 5.58 -22.81 2.16
CA GLY A 66 6.00 -22.57 0.78
C GLY A 66 5.82 -21.11 0.33
N THR A 67 4.70 -20.48 0.68
CA THR A 67 4.41 -19.09 0.33
C THR A 67 5.27 -18.13 1.14
N GLU A 68 5.42 -18.39 2.43
CA GLU A 68 6.17 -17.51 3.33
C GLU A 68 7.67 -17.64 3.14
N LYS A 69 8.19 -18.84 2.87
CA LYS A 69 9.59 -19.03 2.50
C LYS A 69 9.95 -18.24 1.24
N LEU A 70 9.10 -18.23 0.21
CA LEU A 70 9.31 -17.40 -0.98
C LEU A 70 9.37 -15.90 -0.65
N ALA A 71 8.49 -15.43 0.25
CA ALA A 71 8.53 -14.03 0.71
C ALA A 71 9.82 -13.73 1.48
N MET A 72 10.25 -14.64 2.38
CA MET A 72 11.48 -14.53 3.16
C MET A 72 12.74 -14.58 2.29
N ASP A 73 12.82 -15.53 1.35
CA ASP A 73 13.95 -15.67 0.43
C ASP A 73 14.07 -14.44 -0.47
N PHE A 74 12.95 -13.90 -0.95
CA PHE A 74 12.93 -12.64 -1.67
C PHE A 74 13.44 -11.48 -0.79
N ALA A 75 12.99 -11.38 0.46
CA ALA A 75 13.43 -10.34 1.40
C ALA A 75 14.93 -10.45 1.75
N ARG A 76 15.48 -11.67 1.86
CA ARG A 76 16.90 -11.96 2.14
C ARG A 76 17.81 -11.86 0.91
N SER A 77 17.25 -11.87 -0.30
CA SER A 77 18.05 -11.81 -1.53
C SER A 77 18.86 -10.51 -1.67
N SER A 78 20.01 -10.60 -2.35
CA SER A 78 20.85 -9.43 -2.61
C SER A 78 20.12 -8.39 -3.46
N MET A 79 20.59 -7.14 -3.46
CA MET A 79 20.00 -6.08 -4.30
C MET A 79 19.95 -6.45 -5.79
N LEU A 80 20.97 -7.17 -6.28
CA LEU A 80 21.01 -7.71 -7.64
C LEU A 80 19.96 -8.83 -7.84
N GLY A 81 19.77 -9.69 -6.83
CA GLY A 81 18.71 -10.71 -6.82
C GLY A 81 17.32 -10.09 -6.90
N LYS A 82 17.03 -9.10 -6.05
CA LYS A 82 15.76 -8.34 -6.06
C LYS A 82 15.52 -7.66 -7.40
N ALA A 83 16.57 -7.05 -7.97
CA ALA A 83 16.50 -6.40 -9.29
C ALA A 83 16.21 -7.39 -10.42
N ARG A 84 16.82 -8.59 -10.41
CA ARG A 84 16.57 -9.64 -11.41
C ARG A 84 15.16 -10.21 -11.32
N ALA A 85 14.63 -10.37 -10.10
CA ALA A 85 13.27 -10.85 -9.87
C ALA A 85 12.18 -9.84 -10.27
N ARG A 86 12.52 -8.53 -10.30
CA ARG A 86 11.59 -7.44 -10.62
C ARG A 86 12.15 -6.49 -11.69
N PRO A 87 12.28 -6.95 -12.95
CA PRO A 87 12.82 -6.12 -14.04
C PRO A 87 11.95 -4.90 -14.35
N ASP A 88 10.66 -4.96 -14.05
CA ASP A 88 9.72 -3.84 -14.13
C ASP A 88 10.12 -2.70 -13.17
N LEU A 89 10.46 -3.03 -11.91
CA LEU A 89 10.90 -2.05 -10.91
C LEU A 89 12.24 -1.44 -11.30
N VAL A 90 13.16 -2.22 -11.88
CA VAL A 90 14.44 -1.69 -12.39
C VAL A 90 14.19 -0.64 -13.47
N ARG A 91 13.30 -0.91 -14.44
CA ARG A 91 12.91 0.07 -15.46
C ARG A 91 12.30 1.33 -14.85
N GLN A 92 11.49 1.20 -13.80
CA GLN A 92 10.94 2.34 -13.06
C GLN A 92 12.04 3.16 -12.36
N VAL A 93 13.01 2.50 -11.73
CA VAL A 93 14.15 3.15 -11.06
C VAL A 93 15.02 3.90 -12.07
N THR A 94 15.39 3.29 -13.19
CA THR A 94 16.16 3.95 -14.26
C THR A 94 15.42 5.15 -14.83
N ARG A 95 14.09 5.06 -14.97
CA ARG A 95 13.24 6.16 -15.42
C ARG A 95 13.26 7.32 -14.41
N LYS A 96 13.04 7.03 -13.13
CA LYS A 96 13.07 8.02 -12.05
C LYS A 96 14.44 8.68 -11.94
N LEU A 97 15.52 7.92 -12.13
CA LEU A 97 16.89 8.44 -12.17
C LEU A 97 17.08 9.51 -13.24
N ARG A 98 16.58 9.26 -14.46
CA ARG A 98 16.67 10.22 -15.58
C ARG A 98 15.84 11.48 -15.34
N GLN A 99 14.64 11.34 -14.78
CA GLN A 99 13.68 12.45 -14.62
C GLN A 99 13.92 13.30 -13.36
N GLU A 100 14.17 12.65 -12.23
CA GLU A 100 14.23 13.28 -10.91
C GLU A 100 15.66 13.38 -10.37
N GLY A 101 16.59 12.60 -10.92
CA GLY A 101 18.00 12.59 -10.53
C GLY A 101 18.37 11.48 -9.52
N PRO A 102 19.68 11.33 -9.22
CA PRO A 102 20.21 10.21 -8.43
C PRO A 102 19.75 10.22 -6.97
N LEU A 103 19.78 11.39 -6.32
CA LEU A 103 19.47 11.48 -4.90
C LEU A 103 18.00 11.17 -4.59
N ALA A 104 17.07 11.70 -5.41
CA ALA A 104 15.63 11.45 -5.26
C ALA A 104 15.29 9.98 -5.52
N THR A 105 15.94 9.38 -6.52
CA THR A 105 15.76 7.96 -6.86
C THR A 105 16.27 7.06 -5.76
N TYR A 106 17.48 7.33 -5.24
CA TYR A 106 18.07 6.58 -4.14
C TYR A 106 17.17 6.62 -2.89
N ARG A 107 16.68 7.80 -2.50
CA ARG A 107 15.75 7.95 -1.36
C ARG A 107 14.46 7.18 -1.55
N ALA A 108 13.88 7.17 -2.75
CA ALA A 108 12.66 6.43 -3.02
C ALA A 108 12.84 4.91 -2.97
N VAL A 109 13.97 4.40 -3.50
CA VAL A 109 14.31 2.97 -3.42
C VAL A 109 14.53 2.55 -1.97
N LEU A 110 15.34 3.31 -1.22
CA LEU A 110 15.55 3.05 0.21
C LEU A 110 14.24 3.10 0.99
N GLY A 111 13.41 4.13 0.80
CA GLY A 111 12.14 4.25 1.50
C GLY A 111 11.18 3.08 1.25
N ARG A 112 11.24 2.44 0.07
CA ARG A 112 10.46 1.25 -0.24
C ARG A 112 11.04 -0.02 0.38
N LEU A 113 12.38 -0.14 0.45
CA LEU A 113 13.05 -1.28 1.07
C LEU A 113 13.05 -1.21 2.60
N ASP A 114 13.00 -0.02 3.17
CA ASP A 114 12.95 0.18 4.63
C ASP A 114 11.55 -0.11 5.20
N ALA A 115 10.50 -0.13 4.37
CA ALA A 115 9.13 -0.31 4.85
C ALA A 115 8.93 -1.70 5.51
N PRO A 116 8.29 -1.76 6.69
CA PRO A 116 7.98 -3.02 7.34
C PRO A 116 6.92 -3.75 6.51
N GLN A 117 7.08 -5.06 6.37
CA GLN A 117 6.13 -5.94 5.70
C GLN A 117 5.41 -6.78 6.75
N PRO A 118 4.12 -6.53 7.01
CA PRO A 118 3.28 -7.48 7.71
C PRO A 118 3.35 -8.86 7.07
N LEU A 119 3.45 -9.90 7.89
CA LEU A 119 3.30 -11.28 7.44
C LEU A 119 1.90 -11.80 7.75
N GLY A 120 1.51 -12.87 7.06
CA GLY A 120 0.20 -13.51 7.18
C GLY A 120 -0.82 -13.02 6.16
N TYR A 121 -1.74 -13.91 5.82
CA TYR A 121 -2.83 -13.66 4.89
C TYR A 121 -4.07 -14.54 5.13
N SER A 122 -4.07 -15.34 6.21
CA SER A 122 -5.10 -16.32 6.53
C SER A 122 -5.25 -16.43 8.04
N CYS A 123 -6.39 -15.98 8.56
CA CYS A 123 -6.69 -16.07 9.98
C CYS A 123 -8.19 -16.31 10.22
N ALA A 124 -8.53 -16.68 11.45
CA ALA A 124 -9.90 -16.80 11.91
C ALA A 124 -10.04 -16.30 13.34
N GLY A 125 -11.22 -15.79 13.65
CA GLY A 125 -11.44 -15.04 14.87
C GLY A 125 -12.89 -14.63 15.07
N VAL A 126 -13.08 -13.62 15.90
CA VAL A 126 -14.39 -13.07 16.25
C VAL A 126 -14.42 -11.59 15.90
N VAL A 127 -15.51 -11.13 15.29
CA VAL A 127 -15.74 -9.71 14.98
C VAL A 127 -15.93 -8.94 16.30
N GLU A 128 -15.19 -7.85 16.48
CA GLU A 128 -15.33 -6.96 17.64
C GLU A 128 -16.09 -5.68 17.31
N ALA A 129 -15.86 -5.15 16.11
CA ALA A 129 -16.44 -3.90 15.65
C ALA A 129 -16.59 -3.93 14.13
N VAL A 130 -17.49 -3.11 13.62
CA VAL A 130 -17.77 -2.98 12.18
C VAL A 130 -17.75 -1.52 11.79
N GLY A 131 -17.24 -1.22 10.59
CA GLY A 131 -17.28 0.12 10.01
C GLY A 131 -18.68 0.50 9.53
N GLU A 132 -18.92 1.80 9.33
CA GLU A 132 -20.25 2.38 9.08
C GLU A 132 -21.03 1.77 7.91
N THR A 133 -20.35 1.31 6.85
CA THR A 133 -21.00 0.76 5.65
C THR A 133 -21.07 -0.77 5.63
N VAL A 134 -20.61 -1.46 6.67
CA VAL A 134 -20.69 -2.92 6.77
C VAL A 134 -22.13 -3.33 7.07
N THR A 135 -22.65 -4.27 6.29
CA THR A 135 -24.02 -4.78 6.45
C THR A 135 -24.12 -6.29 6.70
N ARG A 136 -23.04 -7.04 6.48
CA ARG A 136 -23.04 -8.52 6.49
C ARG A 136 -22.54 -9.16 7.80
N PHE A 137 -22.02 -8.35 8.72
CA PHE A 137 -21.37 -8.80 9.93
C PHE A 137 -21.75 -7.92 11.12
N ALA A 138 -21.69 -8.49 12.31
CA ALA A 138 -21.92 -7.85 13.59
C ALA A 138 -20.88 -8.31 14.63
N PRO A 139 -20.63 -7.52 15.69
CA PRO A 139 -19.82 -7.97 16.81
C PRO A 139 -20.30 -9.30 17.39
N GLY A 140 -19.37 -10.22 17.63
CA GLY A 140 -19.63 -11.59 18.09
C GLY A 140 -19.63 -12.64 16.97
N ASP A 141 -19.70 -12.24 15.70
CA ASP A 141 -19.67 -13.18 14.59
C ASP A 141 -18.33 -13.92 14.50
N ARG A 142 -18.39 -15.23 14.27
CA ARG A 142 -17.24 -16.09 14.05
C ARG A 142 -16.86 -16.03 12.57
N VAL A 143 -15.64 -15.63 12.26
CA VAL A 143 -15.23 -15.33 10.88
C VAL A 143 -13.87 -15.90 10.51
N ALA A 144 -13.71 -16.22 9.23
CA ALA A 144 -12.44 -16.49 8.57
C ALA A 144 -12.10 -15.32 7.64
N CYS A 145 -10.83 -14.92 7.63
CA CYS A 145 -10.35 -13.73 6.94
C CYS A 145 -9.21 -14.06 5.98
N ALA A 146 -9.19 -13.35 4.85
CA ALA A 146 -8.19 -13.46 3.81
C ALA A 146 -7.50 -12.12 3.52
N GLY A 147 -6.40 -12.18 2.76
CA GLY A 147 -5.75 -11.01 2.16
C GLY A 147 -4.45 -10.64 2.84
N ALA A 148 -3.35 -10.73 2.09
CA ALA A 148 -2.05 -10.22 2.54
C ALA A 148 -2.13 -8.70 2.72
N GLY A 149 -1.72 -8.21 3.90
CA GLY A 149 -1.89 -6.80 4.29
C GLY A 149 -3.18 -6.51 5.04
N PHE A 150 -4.16 -7.43 5.05
CA PHE A 150 -5.42 -7.31 5.81
C PHE A 150 -5.53 -8.38 6.90
N ALA A 151 -5.49 -9.67 6.55
CA ALA A 151 -5.54 -10.81 7.47
C ALA A 151 -4.14 -11.24 7.91
N ASN A 152 -3.43 -10.33 8.59
CA ASN A 152 -2.04 -10.52 9.00
C ASN A 152 -1.94 -11.41 10.26
N HIS A 153 -0.73 -11.91 10.52
CA HIS A 153 -0.37 -12.50 11.82
C HIS A 153 -0.28 -11.39 12.87
N ALA A 154 -1.44 -11.02 13.41
CA ALA A 154 -1.64 -9.93 14.36
C ALA A 154 -2.81 -10.26 15.29
N GLU A 155 -2.79 -9.73 16.51
CA GLU A 155 -3.87 -9.93 17.49
C GLU A 155 -5.21 -9.33 17.04
N LEU A 156 -5.18 -8.16 16.39
CA LEU A 156 -6.35 -7.52 15.79
C LEU A 156 -6.09 -7.22 14.30
N ASN A 157 -7.08 -7.45 13.44
CA ASN A 157 -7.02 -7.15 12.02
C ASN A 157 -8.26 -6.36 11.58
N ALA A 158 -8.07 -5.24 10.87
CA ALA A 158 -9.14 -4.56 10.15
C ALA A 158 -9.19 -5.10 8.71
N VAL A 159 -10.23 -5.85 8.38
CA VAL A 159 -10.34 -6.62 7.14
C VAL A 159 -11.55 -6.14 6.33
N PRO A 160 -11.39 -5.82 5.03
CA PRO A 160 -12.53 -5.52 4.16
C PRO A 160 -13.54 -6.65 4.11
N GLU A 161 -14.82 -6.32 4.09
CA GLU A 161 -15.90 -7.30 4.24
C GLU A 161 -15.91 -8.39 3.15
N ASN A 162 -15.46 -8.08 1.92
CA ASN A 162 -15.36 -9.07 0.84
C ASN A 162 -14.25 -10.09 1.04
N LEU A 163 -13.35 -9.88 1.99
CA LEU A 163 -12.30 -10.83 2.38
C LEU A 163 -12.66 -11.59 3.65
N VAL A 164 -13.91 -11.51 4.12
CA VAL A 164 -14.39 -12.13 5.35
C VAL A 164 -15.55 -13.08 5.06
N ALA A 165 -15.56 -14.25 5.68
CA ALA A 165 -16.64 -15.22 5.58
C ALA A 165 -17.06 -15.73 6.96
N HIS A 166 -18.37 -15.92 7.16
CA HIS A 166 -18.93 -16.55 8.36
C HIS A 166 -18.43 -17.98 8.53
N VAL A 167 -18.05 -18.33 9.75
CA VAL A 167 -17.62 -19.68 10.13
C VAL A 167 -18.80 -20.46 10.70
N PRO A 168 -19.19 -21.60 10.10
CA PRO A 168 -20.25 -22.43 10.63
C PRO A 168 -19.98 -22.91 12.07
N ASP A 169 -21.04 -23.10 12.85
CA ASP A 169 -20.94 -23.57 14.25
C ASP A 169 -20.23 -24.93 14.38
N SER A 170 -20.35 -25.79 13.38
CA SER A 170 -19.69 -27.10 13.34
C SER A 170 -18.19 -27.05 13.02
N VAL A 171 -17.65 -25.89 12.61
CA VAL A 171 -16.25 -25.74 12.22
C VAL A 171 -15.51 -24.96 13.31
N SER A 172 -14.43 -25.50 13.87
CA SER A 172 -13.60 -24.78 14.84
C SER A 172 -12.91 -23.56 14.20
N LEU A 173 -12.59 -22.53 14.98
CA LEU A 173 -11.84 -21.37 14.46
C LEU A 173 -10.43 -21.77 13.99
N GLU A 174 -9.81 -22.77 14.62
CA GLU A 174 -8.54 -23.33 14.18
C GLU A 174 -8.62 -23.89 12.76
N HIS A 175 -9.66 -24.66 12.45
CA HIS A 175 -9.86 -25.18 11.09
C HIS A 175 -10.25 -24.08 10.11
N ALA A 176 -11.07 -23.12 10.56
CA ALA A 176 -11.47 -21.98 9.74
C ALA A 176 -10.28 -21.11 9.32
N ALA A 177 -9.19 -21.07 10.09
CA ALA A 177 -7.98 -20.33 9.75
C ALA A 177 -7.31 -20.87 8.47
N PHE A 178 -7.63 -22.08 8.01
CA PHE A 178 -7.16 -22.65 6.73
C PHE A 178 -8.00 -22.19 5.53
N ALA A 179 -9.09 -21.44 5.72
CA ALA A 179 -10.04 -21.11 4.65
C ALA A 179 -9.38 -20.48 3.42
N THR A 180 -8.45 -19.54 3.61
CA THR A 180 -7.76 -18.88 2.48
C THR A 180 -6.86 -19.85 1.72
N VAL A 181 -6.12 -20.72 2.43
CA VAL A 181 -5.26 -21.72 1.79
C VAL A 181 -6.10 -22.77 1.05
N GLY A 182 -7.22 -23.17 1.64
CA GLY A 182 -8.21 -24.04 1.02
C GLY A 182 -8.86 -23.43 -0.22
N ALA A 183 -9.17 -22.12 -0.17
CA ALA A 183 -9.68 -21.35 -1.30
C ALA A 183 -8.68 -21.30 -2.47
N ILE A 184 -7.37 -21.24 -2.20
CA ILE A 184 -6.32 -21.33 -3.23
C ILE A 184 -6.36 -22.70 -3.92
N ALA A 185 -6.45 -23.78 -3.14
CA ALA A 185 -6.55 -25.14 -3.69
C ALA A 185 -7.84 -25.32 -4.53
N LEU A 186 -8.99 -24.83 -4.01
CA LEU A 186 -10.27 -24.85 -4.70
C LEU A 186 -10.23 -24.12 -6.05
N GLN A 187 -9.55 -22.97 -6.11
CA GLN A 187 -9.44 -22.22 -7.36
C GLN A 187 -8.66 -23.01 -8.43
N GLY A 188 -7.56 -23.67 -8.04
CA GLY A 188 -6.82 -24.57 -8.93
C GLY A 188 -7.72 -25.69 -9.46
N LEU A 189 -8.46 -26.34 -8.57
CA LEU A 189 -9.41 -27.39 -8.93
C LEU A 189 -10.48 -26.88 -9.91
N ARG A 190 -11.07 -25.71 -9.69
CA ARG A 190 -12.09 -25.14 -10.59
C ARG A 190 -11.57 -24.86 -11.99
N LEU A 191 -10.31 -24.44 -12.12
CA LEU A 191 -9.69 -24.23 -13.41
C LEU A 191 -9.39 -25.54 -14.14
N ALA A 192 -9.12 -26.62 -13.42
CA ALA A 192 -8.96 -27.95 -14.01
C ALA A 192 -10.28 -28.59 -14.46
N VAL A 193 -11.43 -28.07 -14.01
CA VAL A 193 -12.79 -28.53 -14.37
C VAL A 193 -12.92 -30.06 -14.21
N PRO A 194 -12.77 -30.60 -12.98
CA PRO A 194 -12.93 -32.03 -12.74
C PRO A 194 -14.38 -32.47 -12.90
N SER A 195 -14.55 -33.71 -13.36
CA SER A 195 -15.82 -34.41 -13.44
C SER A 195 -15.80 -35.69 -12.60
N LEU A 196 -16.97 -36.12 -12.14
CA LEU A 196 -17.15 -37.35 -11.36
C LEU A 196 -16.48 -38.54 -12.05
N GLY A 197 -15.66 -39.28 -11.30
CA GLY A 197 -14.97 -40.47 -11.77
C GLY A 197 -13.67 -40.23 -12.56
N GLU A 198 -13.34 -38.99 -12.92
CA GLU A 198 -12.06 -38.68 -13.58
C GLU A 198 -10.87 -38.97 -12.66
N VAL A 199 -9.71 -39.26 -13.28
CA VAL A 199 -8.44 -39.44 -12.57
C VAL A 199 -7.67 -38.13 -12.58
N GLY A 200 -7.42 -37.57 -11.40
CA GLY A 200 -6.67 -36.34 -11.18
C GLY A 200 -5.31 -36.58 -10.52
N ILE A 201 -4.30 -35.84 -10.96
CA ILE A 201 -2.96 -35.85 -10.37
C ILE A 201 -2.77 -34.59 -9.52
N VAL A 202 -2.14 -34.73 -8.35
CA VAL A 202 -1.65 -33.59 -7.56
C VAL A 202 -0.14 -33.68 -7.46
N ILE A 203 0.56 -32.73 -8.06
CA ILE A 203 2.03 -32.67 -8.08
C ILE A 203 2.50 -31.58 -7.10
N GLY A 204 3.18 -32.01 -6.03
CA GLY A 204 3.61 -31.20 -4.90
C GLY A 204 2.62 -31.31 -3.73
N LEU A 205 2.85 -32.28 -2.85
CA LEU A 205 2.00 -32.64 -1.71
C LEU A 205 2.35 -31.87 -0.42
N GLY A 206 2.72 -30.60 -0.57
CA GLY A 206 2.72 -29.64 0.55
C GLY A 206 1.30 -29.31 1.01
N LEU A 207 1.14 -28.29 1.87
CA LEU A 207 -0.16 -27.91 2.45
C LEU A 207 -1.30 -27.78 1.41
N ILE A 208 -1.09 -27.00 0.35
CA ILE A 208 -2.08 -26.80 -0.72
C ILE A 208 -2.35 -28.12 -1.46
N GLY A 209 -1.32 -28.94 -1.70
CA GLY A 209 -1.45 -30.23 -2.36
C GLY A 209 -2.29 -31.22 -1.55
N GLN A 210 -2.07 -31.32 -0.24
CA GLN A 210 -2.90 -32.16 0.64
C GLN A 210 -4.37 -31.73 0.63
N LEU A 211 -4.63 -30.43 0.71
CA LEU A 211 -5.99 -29.89 0.56
C LEU A 211 -6.58 -30.21 -0.82
N ALA A 212 -5.79 -30.08 -1.89
CA ALA A 212 -6.22 -30.42 -3.24
C ALA A 212 -6.59 -31.90 -3.41
N VAL A 213 -5.88 -32.81 -2.74
CA VAL A 213 -6.23 -34.25 -2.70
C VAL A 213 -7.60 -34.43 -2.08
N GLN A 214 -7.85 -33.88 -0.88
CA GLN A 214 -9.15 -33.98 -0.22
C GLN A 214 -10.27 -33.38 -1.07
N LEU A 215 -10.02 -32.24 -1.71
CA LEU A 215 -11.00 -31.56 -2.57
C LEU A 215 -11.34 -32.34 -3.84
N LEU A 216 -10.36 -32.97 -4.49
CA LEU A 216 -10.61 -33.87 -5.63
C LEU A 216 -11.39 -35.11 -5.20
N ARG A 217 -11.10 -35.67 -4.02
CA ARG A 217 -11.87 -36.78 -3.45
C ARG A 217 -13.31 -36.38 -3.13
N ALA A 218 -13.52 -35.20 -2.54
CA ALA A 218 -14.84 -34.66 -2.28
C ALA A 218 -15.62 -34.36 -3.57
N ASN A 219 -14.94 -34.00 -4.66
CA ASN A 219 -15.55 -33.85 -5.98
C ASN A 219 -15.97 -35.21 -6.59
N GLY A 220 -15.41 -36.33 -6.13
CA GLY A 220 -15.64 -37.67 -6.64
C GLY A 220 -14.61 -38.13 -7.68
N CYS A 221 -13.45 -37.48 -7.75
CA CYS A 221 -12.32 -37.93 -8.55
C CYS A 221 -11.52 -39.03 -7.85
N ARG A 222 -10.78 -39.78 -8.66
CA ARG A 222 -9.73 -40.70 -8.21
C ARG A 222 -8.41 -39.96 -8.26
N VAL A 223 -7.56 -40.08 -7.23
CA VAL A 223 -6.43 -39.16 -7.05
C VAL A 223 -5.10 -39.90 -7.00
N LEU A 224 -4.14 -39.43 -7.79
CA LEU A 224 -2.72 -39.77 -7.70
C LEU A 224 -1.97 -38.59 -7.07
N GLY A 225 -1.30 -38.83 -5.93
CA GLY A 225 -0.39 -37.87 -5.32
C GLY A 225 1.06 -38.07 -5.75
N VAL A 226 1.76 -36.98 -6.07
CA VAL A 226 3.18 -37.02 -6.49
C VAL A 226 3.99 -35.99 -5.70
N ASP A 227 5.00 -36.47 -4.96
CA ASP A 227 5.95 -35.61 -4.23
C ASP A 227 7.28 -36.36 -4.01
N PRO A 228 8.45 -35.68 -4.05
CA PRO A 228 9.72 -36.31 -3.71
C PRO A 228 9.80 -36.79 -2.25
N ASP A 229 9.03 -36.19 -1.34
CA ASP A 229 8.99 -36.57 0.07
C ASP A 229 8.01 -37.73 0.30
N ALA A 230 8.56 -38.91 0.63
CA ALA A 230 7.77 -40.11 0.89
C ALA A 230 6.77 -39.95 2.06
N ALA A 231 7.07 -39.12 3.05
CA ALA A 231 6.14 -38.85 4.16
C ALA A 231 4.90 -38.10 3.65
N ARG A 232 5.08 -37.12 2.75
CA ARG A 232 3.98 -36.37 2.15
C ARG A 232 3.13 -37.22 1.21
N VAL A 233 3.77 -38.11 0.46
CA VAL A 233 3.08 -39.12 -0.37
C VAL A 233 2.23 -40.03 0.51
N LYS A 234 2.79 -40.57 1.59
CA LYS A 234 2.06 -41.41 2.54
C LYS A 234 0.87 -40.65 3.13
N HIS A 235 1.09 -39.40 3.55
CA HIS A 235 0.05 -38.56 4.13
C HIS A 235 -1.11 -38.29 3.15
N ALA A 236 -0.81 -38.08 1.86
CA ALA A 236 -1.84 -37.94 0.84
C ALA A 236 -2.67 -39.22 0.65
N THR A 237 -2.02 -40.39 0.69
CA THR A 237 -2.73 -41.68 0.64
C THR A 237 -3.60 -41.92 1.87
N ASP A 238 -3.13 -41.56 3.07
CA ASP A 238 -3.90 -41.63 4.31
C ASP A 238 -5.14 -40.70 4.27
N GLN A 239 -5.08 -39.62 3.46
CA GLN A 239 -6.17 -38.67 3.24
C GLN A 239 -7.11 -39.04 2.09
N GLY A 240 -6.84 -40.13 1.38
CA GLY A 240 -7.74 -40.69 0.37
C GLY A 240 -7.22 -40.62 -1.07
N ALA A 241 -5.97 -40.22 -1.32
CA ALA A 241 -5.34 -40.51 -2.61
C ALA A 241 -5.27 -42.04 -2.81
N GLU A 242 -5.67 -42.51 -3.99
CA GLU A 242 -5.65 -43.94 -4.33
C GLU A 242 -4.23 -44.42 -4.63
N TRP A 243 -3.40 -43.52 -5.16
CA TRP A 243 -2.01 -43.82 -5.49
C TRP A 243 -1.10 -42.70 -5.01
N GLY A 244 0.14 -43.07 -4.73
CA GLY A 244 1.20 -42.16 -4.31
C GLY A 244 2.54 -42.60 -4.86
N LEU A 245 3.31 -41.68 -5.46
CA LEU A 245 4.64 -41.99 -6.01
C LEU A 245 5.61 -40.81 -5.95
N ALA A 246 6.90 -41.12 -5.97
CA ALA A 246 7.96 -40.13 -6.16
C ALA A 246 8.08 -39.75 -7.65
N PRO A 247 8.48 -38.51 -8.00
CA PRO A 247 8.59 -38.04 -9.39
C PRO A 247 9.40 -38.97 -10.29
N ASP A 248 10.57 -39.42 -9.82
CA ASP A 248 11.49 -40.28 -10.58
C ASP A 248 11.00 -41.74 -10.66
N SER A 249 10.01 -42.09 -9.84
CA SER A 249 9.35 -43.41 -9.80
C SER A 249 7.98 -43.39 -10.46
N ALA A 250 7.63 -42.33 -11.21
CA ALA A 250 6.39 -42.17 -11.94
C ALA A 250 6.31 -43.10 -13.18
N GLY A 251 6.54 -44.39 -12.99
CA GLY A 251 6.40 -45.41 -14.02
C GLY A 251 4.95 -45.68 -14.39
N ASP A 252 4.74 -46.43 -15.48
CA ASP A 252 3.42 -46.70 -16.07
C ASP A 252 2.53 -47.64 -15.23
N ALA A 253 3.03 -48.21 -14.13
CA ALA A 253 2.31 -49.21 -13.34
C ALA A 253 0.95 -48.71 -12.84
N TRP A 254 0.90 -47.49 -12.27
CA TRP A 254 -0.37 -46.89 -11.85
C TRP A 254 -1.29 -46.60 -13.04
N LYS A 255 -0.74 -46.27 -14.22
CA LYS A 255 -1.55 -45.91 -15.40
C LYS A 255 -2.39 -47.08 -15.85
N GLN A 256 -1.85 -48.30 -15.78
CA GLN A 256 -2.59 -49.50 -16.16
C GLN A 256 -3.81 -49.71 -15.24
N ASP A 257 -3.61 -49.62 -13.93
CA ASP A 257 -4.66 -49.85 -12.93
C ASP A 257 -5.66 -48.68 -12.85
N ALA A 258 -5.19 -47.45 -13.03
CA ALA A 258 -5.99 -46.23 -12.88
C ALA A 258 -6.75 -45.87 -14.16
N THR A 259 -6.11 -46.04 -15.32
CA THR A 259 -6.51 -45.40 -16.58
C THR A 259 -6.41 -46.31 -17.80
N ALA A 260 -6.18 -47.63 -17.62
CA ALA A 260 -5.92 -48.58 -18.70
C ALA A 260 -4.78 -48.13 -19.65
N GLY A 261 -3.77 -47.46 -19.09
CA GLY A 261 -2.61 -46.95 -19.83
C GLY A 261 -2.82 -45.60 -20.51
N HIS A 262 -3.99 -44.96 -20.38
CA HIS A 262 -4.26 -43.70 -21.08
C HIS A 262 -3.63 -42.46 -20.42
N GLY A 263 -3.36 -42.49 -19.11
CA GLY A 263 -2.93 -41.33 -18.33
C GLY A 263 -4.12 -40.54 -17.75
N ALA A 264 -3.83 -39.58 -16.88
CA ALA A 264 -4.84 -38.85 -16.12
C ALA A 264 -5.60 -37.80 -16.95
N ASP A 265 -6.84 -37.53 -16.56
CA ASP A 265 -7.69 -36.52 -17.18
C ASP A 265 -7.24 -35.09 -16.87
N LEU A 266 -6.71 -34.88 -15.67
CA LEU A 266 -6.28 -33.57 -15.19
C LEU A 266 -5.10 -33.65 -14.22
N ALA A 267 -4.40 -32.53 -14.07
CA ALA A 267 -3.34 -32.35 -13.08
C ALA A 267 -3.43 -30.98 -12.38
N LEU A 268 -3.21 -30.98 -11.07
CA LEU A 268 -3.01 -29.79 -10.25
C LEU A 268 -1.53 -29.73 -9.86
N VAL A 269 -0.83 -28.69 -10.32
CA VAL A 269 0.58 -28.46 -10.00
C VAL A 269 0.66 -27.45 -8.86
N THR A 270 0.83 -27.96 -7.64
CA THR A 270 0.89 -27.20 -6.38
C THR A 270 2.31 -27.02 -5.85
N ALA A 271 3.30 -27.67 -6.47
CA ALA A 271 4.72 -27.53 -6.13
C ALA A 271 5.24 -26.11 -6.37
N ALA A 272 6.13 -25.63 -5.51
CA ALA A 272 7.00 -24.50 -5.82
C ALA A 272 8.38 -25.04 -6.23
N ALA A 273 8.90 -24.63 -7.39
CA ALA A 273 10.12 -25.19 -7.96
C ALA A 273 10.97 -24.12 -8.65
N GLY A 274 12.27 -24.38 -8.74
CA GLY A 274 13.23 -23.52 -9.45
C GLY A 274 13.19 -23.66 -10.97
N ASP A 275 12.47 -24.66 -11.49
CA ASP A 275 12.35 -25.02 -12.90
C ASP A 275 10.91 -25.46 -13.24
N SER A 276 10.69 -25.83 -14.51
CA SER A 276 9.38 -26.27 -15.01
C SER A 276 9.17 -27.80 -14.96
N ALA A 277 10.02 -28.55 -14.24
CA ALA A 277 9.92 -30.01 -14.16
C ALA A 277 8.53 -30.50 -13.66
N PRO A 278 7.87 -29.85 -12.67
CA PRO A 278 6.52 -30.26 -12.27
C PRO A 278 5.47 -30.13 -13.39
N ILE A 279 5.61 -29.13 -14.28
CA ILE A 279 4.71 -28.94 -15.42
C ILE A 279 4.99 -29.99 -16.50
N ALA A 280 6.27 -30.27 -16.76
CA ALA A 280 6.67 -31.32 -17.70
C ALA A 280 6.14 -32.69 -17.26
N LEU A 281 6.27 -33.01 -15.97
CA LEU A 281 5.73 -34.23 -15.39
C LEU A 281 4.19 -34.30 -15.49
N ALA A 282 3.49 -33.19 -15.21
CA ALA A 282 2.04 -33.12 -15.41
C ALA A 282 1.66 -33.43 -16.87
N ALA A 283 2.39 -32.84 -17.83
CA ALA A 283 2.17 -33.05 -19.26
C ALA A 283 2.45 -34.50 -19.69
N GLU A 284 3.46 -35.14 -19.12
CA GLU A 284 3.80 -36.54 -19.36
C GLU A 284 2.73 -37.49 -18.83
N LEU A 285 2.23 -37.25 -17.61
CA LEU A 285 1.29 -38.14 -16.94
C LEU A 285 -0.17 -37.95 -17.39
N CYS A 286 -0.50 -36.79 -17.96
CA CYS A 286 -1.83 -36.55 -18.53
C CYS A 286 -2.04 -37.31 -19.85
N ARG A 287 -3.28 -37.73 -20.09
CA ARG A 287 -3.72 -38.25 -21.39
C ARG A 287 -3.76 -37.15 -22.46
N ARG A 288 -4.02 -37.54 -23.71
CA ARG A 288 -4.37 -36.59 -24.78
C ARG A 288 -5.64 -35.80 -24.38
N LYS A 289 -5.65 -34.50 -24.63
CA LYS A 289 -6.69 -33.53 -24.20
C LYS A 289 -6.85 -33.44 -22.68
N GLY A 290 -5.78 -33.73 -21.93
CA GLY A 290 -5.72 -33.52 -20.48
C GLY A 290 -5.62 -32.04 -20.11
N ARG A 291 -6.06 -31.70 -18.89
CA ARG A 291 -6.16 -30.32 -18.39
C ARG A 291 -5.22 -30.10 -17.20
N ILE A 292 -4.34 -29.11 -17.29
CA ILE A 292 -3.34 -28.81 -16.26
C ILE A 292 -3.66 -27.45 -15.63
N SER A 293 -3.84 -27.41 -14.31
CA SER A 293 -3.91 -26.17 -13.53
C SER A 293 -2.64 -25.97 -12.71
N VAL A 294 -1.96 -24.86 -12.95
CA VAL A 294 -0.75 -24.47 -12.22
C VAL A 294 -1.12 -23.53 -11.09
N VAL A 295 -0.88 -23.95 -9.84
CA VAL A 295 -1.16 -23.20 -8.61
C VAL A 295 0.13 -22.71 -7.95
N GLY A 296 1.17 -23.54 -7.97
CA GLY A 296 2.47 -23.23 -7.37
C GLY A 296 3.29 -22.23 -8.17
N ALA A 297 4.32 -21.66 -7.52
CA ALA A 297 5.22 -20.68 -8.13
C ALA A 297 6.45 -21.36 -8.75
N MET A 298 6.60 -21.24 -10.07
CA MET A 298 7.75 -21.76 -10.82
C MET A 298 7.90 -21.08 -12.19
N PRO A 299 9.07 -21.19 -12.87
CA PRO A 299 9.20 -20.81 -14.28
C PRO A 299 8.24 -21.61 -15.18
N MET A 300 7.86 -21.04 -16.32
CA MET A 300 6.93 -21.64 -17.27
C MET A 300 7.57 -21.85 -18.65
N GLU A 301 8.45 -22.85 -18.73
CA GLU A 301 9.00 -23.36 -19.99
C GLU A 301 8.22 -24.60 -20.40
N LEU A 302 7.59 -24.55 -21.58
CA LEU A 302 6.72 -25.63 -22.07
C LEU A 302 7.40 -26.40 -23.18
N ASP A 303 7.46 -27.73 -23.07
CA ASP A 303 7.87 -28.57 -24.19
C ASP A 303 6.78 -28.58 -25.27
N ARG A 304 7.05 -27.87 -26.37
CA ARG A 304 6.10 -27.72 -27.46
C ARG A 304 5.66 -29.07 -28.01
N ARG A 305 6.54 -30.06 -28.11
CA ARG A 305 6.22 -31.36 -28.72
C ARG A 305 5.15 -32.08 -27.90
N THR A 306 5.36 -32.26 -26.60
CA THR A 306 4.44 -32.96 -25.70
C THR A 306 3.08 -32.27 -25.67
N PHE A 307 3.06 -30.94 -25.49
CA PHE A 307 1.81 -30.17 -25.47
C PHE A 307 1.05 -30.23 -26.80
N TYR A 308 1.77 -30.21 -27.93
CA TYR A 308 1.17 -30.28 -29.26
C TYR A 308 0.62 -31.67 -29.59
N GLU A 309 1.40 -32.74 -29.37
CA GLU A 309 1.00 -34.11 -29.69
C GLU A 309 -0.20 -34.57 -28.84
N LYS A 310 -0.25 -34.14 -27.57
CA LYS A 310 -1.34 -34.45 -26.66
C LYS A 310 -2.48 -33.45 -26.70
N GLU A 311 -2.32 -32.28 -27.33
CA GLU A 311 -3.33 -31.20 -27.32
C GLU A 311 -3.74 -30.83 -25.88
N LEU A 312 -2.75 -30.59 -25.02
CA LEU A 312 -2.98 -30.29 -23.61
C LEU A 312 -3.47 -28.86 -23.39
N GLU A 313 -4.36 -28.68 -22.42
CA GLU A 313 -4.76 -27.36 -21.94
C GLU A 313 -3.98 -27.02 -20.66
N LEU A 314 -3.43 -25.79 -20.59
CA LEU A 314 -2.76 -25.29 -19.39
C LEU A 314 -3.38 -23.97 -18.94
N ARG A 315 -3.77 -23.91 -17.66
CA ARG A 315 -4.31 -22.72 -17.00
C ARG A 315 -3.47 -22.37 -15.78
N VAL A 316 -3.23 -21.08 -15.57
CA VAL A 316 -2.55 -20.58 -14.38
C VAL A 316 -3.60 -20.08 -13.39
N SER A 317 -3.53 -20.58 -12.15
CA SER A 317 -4.44 -20.20 -11.08
C SER A 317 -4.04 -18.89 -10.45
N MET A 318 -4.98 -17.94 -10.40
CA MET A 318 -4.83 -16.68 -9.70
C MET A 318 -5.24 -16.85 -8.23
N SER A 319 -4.29 -17.17 -7.36
CA SER A 319 -4.49 -17.21 -5.90
C SER A 319 -5.79 -17.97 -5.52
N TYR A 320 -6.66 -17.35 -4.72
CA TYR A 320 -7.97 -17.86 -4.32
C TYR A 320 -9.13 -17.33 -5.19
N GLY A 321 -8.84 -16.80 -6.38
CA GLY A 321 -9.82 -16.59 -7.46
C GLY A 321 -10.12 -15.14 -7.85
N PRO A 322 -11.15 -14.94 -8.69
CA PRO A 322 -11.65 -13.63 -9.12
C PRO A 322 -11.94 -12.68 -7.96
N GLY A 323 -11.54 -11.42 -8.09
CA GLY A 323 -11.47 -10.43 -7.02
C GLY A 323 -10.04 -10.09 -6.64
N ARG A 324 -9.13 -11.07 -6.74
CA ARG A 324 -7.73 -10.84 -6.41
C ARG A 324 -7.13 -9.78 -7.31
N TYR A 325 -6.42 -8.82 -6.71
CA TYR A 325 -5.81 -7.68 -7.42
C TYR A 325 -6.81 -6.67 -8.01
N ASP A 326 -8.09 -6.79 -7.69
CA ASP A 326 -9.11 -5.78 -7.98
C ASP A 326 -9.43 -4.98 -6.71
N GLN A 327 -8.90 -3.76 -6.63
CA GLN A 327 -9.10 -2.88 -5.49
C GLN A 327 -10.58 -2.55 -5.24
N ARG A 328 -11.41 -2.51 -6.28
CA ARG A 328 -12.85 -2.23 -6.12
C ARG A 328 -13.52 -3.39 -5.38
N TYR A 329 -13.13 -4.61 -5.71
CA TYR A 329 -13.64 -5.79 -5.02
C TYR A 329 -13.07 -5.92 -3.60
N GLU A 330 -11.74 -5.88 -3.46
CA GLU A 330 -11.05 -6.14 -2.19
C GLU A 330 -11.23 -5.01 -1.17
N GLU A 331 -11.03 -3.74 -1.55
CA GLU A 331 -11.02 -2.62 -0.60
C GLU A 331 -12.38 -1.91 -0.50
N THR A 332 -13.11 -1.76 -1.61
CA THR A 332 -14.34 -0.95 -1.63
C THR A 332 -15.64 -1.74 -1.43
N GLY A 333 -15.56 -3.07 -1.34
CA GLY A 333 -16.73 -3.92 -1.08
C GLY A 333 -17.63 -4.17 -2.31
N VAL A 334 -17.25 -3.70 -3.51
CA VAL A 334 -18.07 -3.86 -4.73
C VAL A 334 -17.92 -5.28 -5.29
N ASP A 335 -18.92 -6.13 -5.06
CA ASP A 335 -18.95 -7.52 -5.54
C ASP A 335 -19.24 -7.62 -7.05
N TYR A 336 -18.81 -8.71 -7.68
CA TYR A 336 -19.17 -9.04 -9.05
C TYR A 336 -20.60 -9.60 -9.12
N PRO A 337 -21.35 -9.29 -10.19
CA PRO A 337 -22.67 -9.86 -10.34
C PRO A 337 -22.59 -11.38 -10.46
N LEU A 338 -23.30 -12.06 -9.57
CA LEU A 338 -23.26 -13.51 -9.38
C LEU A 338 -23.45 -14.33 -10.68
N PRO A 339 -24.33 -13.95 -11.63
CA PRO A 339 -24.49 -14.70 -12.88
C PRO A 339 -23.26 -14.72 -13.79
N TYR A 340 -22.37 -13.71 -13.69
CA TYR A 340 -21.17 -13.62 -14.53
C TYR A 340 -19.93 -14.17 -13.84
N VAL A 341 -19.83 -13.99 -12.52
CA VAL A 341 -18.69 -14.46 -11.72
C VAL A 341 -19.20 -15.25 -10.53
N ARG A 342 -19.52 -16.53 -10.73
CA ARG A 342 -20.06 -17.39 -9.67
C ARG A 342 -19.13 -17.52 -8.46
N TRP A 343 -17.83 -17.51 -8.72
CA TRP A 343 -16.79 -17.91 -7.78
C TRP A 343 -15.77 -16.79 -7.62
N THR A 344 -15.97 -15.95 -6.61
CA THR A 344 -15.02 -14.94 -6.18
C THR A 344 -14.15 -15.48 -5.05
N GLU A 345 -13.13 -14.72 -4.64
CA GLU A 345 -12.33 -14.98 -3.44
C GLU A 345 -13.19 -15.30 -2.21
N ASN A 346 -14.21 -14.47 -1.95
CA ASN A 346 -15.13 -14.66 -0.84
C ASN A 346 -15.92 -15.97 -0.94
N ARG A 347 -16.49 -16.24 -2.12
CA ARG A 347 -17.31 -17.43 -2.36
C ARG A 347 -16.47 -18.70 -2.36
N ASN A 348 -15.17 -18.61 -2.65
CA ASN A 348 -14.20 -19.68 -2.43
C ASN A 348 -13.98 -19.96 -0.94
N LEU A 349 -13.81 -18.94 -0.10
CA LEU A 349 -13.72 -19.10 1.37
C LEU A 349 -14.98 -19.79 1.92
N GLN A 350 -16.15 -19.28 1.55
CA GLN A 350 -17.44 -19.84 1.97
C GLN A 350 -17.60 -21.30 1.54
N ALA A 351 -17.22 -21.63 0.29
CA ALA A 351 -17.30 -23.00 -0.20
C ALA A 351 -16.36 -23.95 0.56
N PHE A 352 -15.15 -23.49 0.89
CA PHE A 352 -14.23 -24.27 1.71
C PHE A 352 -14.79 -24.52 3.12
N LEU A 353 -15.31 -23.49 3.77
CA LEU A 353 -15.91 -23.60 5.10
C LEU A 353 -17.13 -24.54 5.10
N ALA A 354 -17.94 -24.52 4.05
CA ALA A 354 -19.06 -25.45 3.88
C ALA A 354 -18.58 -26.91 3.72
N LEU A 355 -17.51 -27.14 2.95
CA LEU A 355 -16.90 -28.47 2.83
C LEU A 355 -16.31 -28.95 4.16
N ALA A 356 -15.67 -28.05 4.91
CA ALA A 356 -15.18 -28.35 6.26
C ALA A 356 -16.34 -28.69 7.22
N ALA A 357 -17.44 -27.93 7.18
CA ALA A 357 -18.62 -28.18 7.99
C ALA A 357 -19.27 -29.54 7.70
N SER A 358 -19.24 -29.99 6.45
CA SER A 358 -19.73 -31.32 6.05
C SER A 358 -18.77 -32.47 6.39
N GLY A 359 -17.54 -32.16 6.82
CA GLY A 359 -16.48 -33.15 7.04
C GLY A 359 -15.80 -33.67 5.77
N ALA A 360 -16.18 -33.18 4.59
CA ALA A 360 -15.56 -33.54 3.31
C ALA A 360 -14.11 -33.04 3.19
N VAL A 361 -13.78 -31.95 3.90
CA VAL A 361 -12.41 -31.47 4.07
C VAL A 361 -12.11 -31.38 5.56
N ARG A 362 -10.95 -31.88 5.96
CA ARG A 362 -10.52 -32.00 7.36
C ARG A 362 -9.12 -31.44 7.55
N ALA A 363 -9.06 -30.23 8.11
CA ALA A 363 -7.81 -29.55 8.43
C ALA A 363 -7.05 -30.24 9.58
N ASP A 364 -7.75 -30.88 10.52
CA ASP A 364 -7.16 -31.70 11.58
C ASP A 364 -6.38 -32.92 11.07
N ARG A 365 -6.61 -33.33 9.82
CA ARG A 365 -5.83 -34.39 9.17
C ARG A 365 -4.54 -33.88 8.52
N LEU A 366 -4.28 -32.59 8.56
CA LEU A 366 -3.04 -32.01 8.05
C LEU A 366 -1.99 -32.04 9.15
N GLU A 367 -0.78 -32.49 8.85
CA GLU A 367 0.34 -32.42 9.78
C GLU A 367 0.65 -30.95 10.13
N THR A 368 0.26 -30.55 11.35
CA THR A 368 0.21 -29.14 11.77
C THR A 368 0.93 -28.96 13.10
N LEU A 369 1.84 -28.00 13.16
CA LEU A 369 2.48 -27.56 14.39
C LEU A 369 1.70 -26.38 14.99
N SER A 370 1.12 -26.56 16.17
CA SER A 370 0.41 -25.49 16.89
C SER A 370 1.37 -24.77 17.84
N VAL A 371 1.55 -23.45 17.67
CA VAL A 371 2.52 -22.63 18.42
C VAL A 371 1.80 -21.45 19.05
N ASP A 372 2.20 -21.05 20.26
CA ASP A 372 1.70 -19.79 20.84
C ASP A 372 2.23 -18.61 20.01
N PHE A 373 1.38 -17.63 19.73
CA PHE A 373 1.79 -16.46 18.96
C PHE A 373 2.95 -15.67 19.61
N ALA A 374 3.14 -15.78 20.93
CA ALA A 374 4.30 -15.23 21.63
C ALA A 374 5.64 -15.81 21.16
N GLU A 375 5.64 -17.04 20.63
CA GLU A 375 6.83 -17.78 20.20
C GLU A 375 7.00 -17.76 18.67
N ALA A 376 6.26 -16.90 17.98
CA ALA A 376 6.19 -16.94 16.53
C ALA A 376 7.54 -16.72 15.84
N GLU A 377 8.42 -15.87 16.38
CA GLU A 377 9.77 -15.65 15.82
C GLU A 377 10.57 -16.97 15.76
N GLY A 378 10.57 -17.76 16.83
CA GLY A 378 11.25 -19.05 16.87
C GLY A 378 10.65 -20.06 15.89
N ALA A 379 9.33 -20.07 15.71
CA ALA A 379 8.68 -20.92 14.72
C ALA A 379 9.11 -20.56 13.29
N TYR A 380 9.25 -19.28 12.98
CA TYR A 380 9.77 -18.81 11.69
C TYR A 380 11.24 -19.14 11.48
N GLU A 381 12.07 -19.06 12.52
CA GLU A 381 13.47 -19.45 12.46
C GLU A 381 13.61 -20.94 12.15
N ALA A 382 12.84 -21.80 12.83
CA ALA A 382 12.79 -23.24 12.55
C ALA A 382 12.31 -23.56 11.13
N LEU A 383 11.27 -22.86 10.65
CA LEU A 383 10.78 -23.00 9.27
C LEU A 383 11.85 -22.60 8.25
N ALA A 384 12.59 -21.51 8.50
CA ALA A 384 13.66 -21.05 7.63
C ALA A 384 14.86 -22.01 7.60
N ALA A 385 15.16 -22.66 8.73
CA ALA A 385 16.21 -23.67 8.85
C ALA A 385 15.82 -25.01 8.21
N GLY A 386 14.55 -25.21 7.84
CA GLY A 386 14.05 -26.48 7.32
C GLY A 386 13.94 -27.57 8.38
N GLU A 387 13.89 -27.19 9.66
CA GLU A 387 13.90 -28.09 10.81
C GLU A 387 12.49 -28.55 11.22
N SER A 388 11.44 -27.94 10.65
CA SER A 388 10.06 -28.35 10.89
C SER A 388 9.59 -29.40 9.88
N PRO A 389 9.21 -30.62 10.32
CA PRO A 389 8.59 -31.62 9.45
C PRO A 389 7.13 -31.27 9.12
N ALA A 390 6.51 -30.35 9.86
CA ALA A 390 5.08 -30.04 9.72
C ALA A 390 4.76 -29.34 8.38
N LEU A 391 3.61 -29.70 7.80
CA LEU A 391 3.12 -29.11 6.56
C LEU A 391 2.57 -27.69 6.74
N SER A 392 2.16 -27.36 7.96
CA SER A 392 1.69 -26.02 8.33
C SER A 392 2.05 -25.68 9.77
N VAL A 393 2.11 -24.38 10.07
CA VAL A 393 2.17 -23.87 11.44
C VAL A 393 0.89 -23.09 11.70
N VAL A 394 0.26 -23.33 12.84
CA VAL A 394 -0.89 -22.56 13.33
C VAL A 394 -0.46 -21.77 14.54
N PHE A 395 -0.59 -20.44 14.49
CA PHE A 395 -0.44 -19.60 15.65
C PHE A 395 -1.74 -19.52 16.44
N ARG A 396 -1.65 -19.76 17.76
CA ARG A 396 -2.73 -19.59 18.72
C ARG A 396 -2.55 -18.30 19.49
N TYR A 397 -3.61 -17.52 19.61
CA TYR A 397 -3.56 -16.19 20.22
C TYR A 397 -4.16 -16.21 21.62
N GLY A 398 -3.51 -15.51 22.55
CA GLY A 398 -4.06 -15.25 23.88
C GLY A 398 -5.15 -14.18 23.80
N VAL A 399 -6.40 -14.61 23.64
CA VAL A 399 -7.56 -13.73 23.32
C VAL A 399 -7.85 -12.67 24.39
N ASP A 400 -7.43 -12.88 25.64
CA ASP A 400 -7.61 -11.93 26.73
C ASP A 400 -6.55 -10.80 26.74
N ARG A 401 -5.50 -10.93 25.92
CA ARG A 401 -4.37 -9.98 25.85
C ARG A 401 -4.48 -8.97 24.70
N ALA A 402 -5.40 -9.15 23.76
CA ALA A 402 -5.49 -8.28 22.59
C ALA A 402 -5.74 -6.83 23.04
N SER A 403 -4.75 -5.97 22.83
CA SER A 403 -4.86 -4.56 23.19
C SER A 403 -5.57 -3.75 22.12
N HIS A 404 -6.47 -2.87 22.56
CA HIS A 404 -7.18 -1.89 21.74
C HIS A 404 -6.51 -0.52 21.74
N GLU A 405 -5.31 -0.41 22.31
CA GLU A 405 -4.60 0.87 22.41
C GLU A 405 -4.23 1.38 21.01
N ARG A 406 -4.79 2.54 20.64
CA ARG A 406 -4.60 3.16 19.32
C ARG A 406 -3.48 4.17 19.26
N THR A 407 -2.83 4.45 20.39
CA THR A 407 -1.67 5.34 20.52
C THR A 407 -0.62 4.70 21.40
N LEU A 408 0.61 4.59 20.92
CA LEU A 408 1.72 4.05 21.71
C LEU A 408 2.84 5.07 21.88
N PRO A 409 3.36 5.24 23.10
CA PRO A 409 4.57 6.01 23.33
C PRO A 409 5.78 5.29 22.73
N LEU A 410 6.70 6.06 22.16
CA LEU A 410 7.96 5.59 21.56
C LEU A 410 9.20 6.17 22.26
N ALA A 411 9.04 7.29 22.96
CA ALA A 411 10.05 7.92 23.80
C ALA A 411 9.43 8.27 25.15
N ASP A 412 10.26 8.46 26.18
CA ASP A 412 9.82 9.10 27.42
C ASP A 412 9.16 10.45 27.09
N GLU A 413 8.02 10.74 27.72
CA GLU A 413 7.09 11.82 27.34
C GLU A 413 7.78 13.08 26.78
N PRO A 414 7.29 13.66 25.66
CA PRO A 414 7.82 14.90 25.13
C PRO A 414 7.44 16.05 26.05
N ARG A 415 8.20 16.25 27.14
CA ARG A 415 7.99 17.34 28.10
C ARG A 415 7.83 18.64 27.31
N ARG A 416 6.66 19.27 27.47
CA ARG A 416 6.40 20.61 26.95
C ARG A 416 7.55 21.52 27.37
N SER A 417 8.41 21.91 26.43
CA SER A 417 9.41 22.95 26.71
C SER A 417 8.67 24.20 27.17
N PRO A 418 9.20 24.95 28.16
CA PRO A 418 8.59 26.20 28.58
C PRO A 418 8.30 27.09 27.35
N ALA A 419 7.16 27.77 27.38
CA ALA A 419 6.55 28.45 26.25
C ALA A 419 7.52 29.29 25.39
N GLY A 420 7.49 29.07 24.06
CA GLY A 420 7.99 30.03 23.07
C GLY A 420 8.96 29.48 22.02
N ASP A 421 9.74 28.43 22.30
CA ASP A 421 10.91 28.12 21.47
C ASP A 421 10.76 26.94 20.50
N SER A 422 9.67 26.17 20.49
CA SER A 422 9.52 25.03 19.54
C SER A 422 8.08 24.70 19.19
N VAL A 423 7.81 24.40 17.91
CA VAL A 423 6.49 23.98 17.43
C VAL A 423 6.31 22.48 17.60
N GLY A 424 5.33 22.06 18.40
CA GLY A 424 4.87 20.69 18.53
C GLY A 424 4.12 20.24 17.27
N VAL A 425 4.65 19.23 16.58
CA VAL A 425 4.13 18.79 15.28
C VAL A 425 3.55 17.38 15.38
N ALA A 426 2.32 17.23 14.89
CA ALA A 426 1.74 15.94 14.57
C ALA A 426 1.66 15.71 13.05
N PHE A 427 1.72 14.44 12.63
CA PHE A 427 1.75 14.07 11.23
C PHE A 427 0.73 12.96 10.93
N LEU A 428 -0.30 13.29 10.18
CA LEU A 428 -1.35 12.38 9.73
C LEU A 428 -1.04 11.90 8.31
N GLY A 429 -0.84 10.59 8.14
CA GLY A 429 -0.55 9.97 6.86
C GLY A 429 0.93 9.96 6.50
N ALA A 430 1.55 8.79 6.54
CA ALA A 430 2.97 8.59 6.21
C ALA A 430 3.17 7.80 4.90
N GLY A 431 2.50 8.25 3.84
CA GLY A 431 2.65 7.68 2.50
C GLY A 431 4.04 7.87 1.90
N ASN A 432 4.23 7.39 0.66
CA ASN A 432 5.53 7.49 -0.03
C ASN A 432 6.02 8.93 -0.20
N TYR A 433 5.12 9.86 -0.53
CA TYR A 433 5.45 11.27 -0.65
C TYR A 433 5.90 11.88 0.69
N ALA A 434 5.13 11.66 1.75
CA ALA A 434 5.48 12.11 3.11
C ALA A 434 6.86 11.60 3.54
N LYS A 435 7.13 10.29 3.42
CA LYS A 435 8.39 9.66 3.83
C LYS A 435 9.61 10.12 3.02
N SER A 436 9.43 10.40 1.73
CA SER A 436 10.55 10.76 0.85
C SER A 436 10.81 12.26 0.74
N VAL A 437 9.82 13.10 1.07
CA VAL A 437 9.86 14.55 0.85
C VAL A 437 9.57 15.34 2.12
N LEU A 438 8.36 15.24 2.68
CA LEU A 438 7.90 16.11 3.78
C LEU A 438 8.58 15.82 5.11
N LEU A 439 8.64 14.57 5.55
CA LEU A 439 9.27 14.18 6.81
C LEU A 439 10.78 14.53 6.84
N PRO A 440 11.56 14.29 5.75
CA PRO A 440 12.92 14.81 5.65
C PRO A 440 13.04 16.34 5.68
N ALA A 441 12.07 17.07 5.12
CA ALA A 441 12.05 18.54 5.18
C ALA A 441 11.73 19.03 6.61
N LEU A 442 10.75 18.40 7.27
CA LEU A 442 10.38 18.67 8.65
C LEU A 442 11.56 18.45 9.61
N GLY A 443 12.32 17.36 9.44
CA GLY A 443 13.51 17.08 10.25
C GLY A 443 14.63 18.12 10.12
N ARG A 444 14.66 18.89 9.03
CA ARG A 444 15.60 20.02 8.82
C ARG A 444 15.06 21.35 9.34
N ALA A 445 13.74 21.48 9.46
CA ALA A 445 13.12 22.69 9.98
C ALA A 445 13.40 22.81 11.48
N LYS A 446 13.63 24.04 11.93
CA LYS A 446 13.81 24.38 13.34
C LYS A 446 13.08 25.69 13.64
N PRO A 447 12.47 25.81 14.83
CA PRO A 447 12.42 24.81 15.90
C PRO A 447 11.19 23.89 15.81
N VAL A 448 11.41 22.56 15.85
CA VAL A 448 10.35 21.53 15.74
C VAL A 448 10.51 20.49 16.85
N ARG A 449 9.40 20.13 17.49
CA ARG A 449 9.24 19.00 18.40
C ARG A 449 8.30 17.97 17.77
N PRO A 450 8.78 16.82 17.28
CA PRO A 450 7.93 15.78 16.68
C PRO A 450 7.13 15.06 17.77
N VAL A 451 5.82 15.31 17.84
CA VAL A 451 4.93 14.80 18.90
C VAL A 451 4.36 13.45 18.49
N SER A 452 3.45 13.44 17.51
CA SER A 452 2.68 12.25 17.15
C SER A 452 2.71 11.96 15.66
N LEU A 453 2.81 10.69 15.27
CA LEU A 453 2.64 10.26 13.89
C LEU A 453 1.54 9.20 13.79
N VAL A 454 0.52 9.51 12.99
CA VAL A 454 -0.68 8.67 12.84
C VAL A 454 -0.79 8.17 11.41
N THR A 455 -1.06 6.87 11.25
CA THR A 455 -1.35 6.27 9.93
C THR A 455 -2.47 5.25 10.03
N ALA A 456 -3.04 4.83 8.90
CA ALA A 456 -4.09 3.81 8.88
C ALA A 456 -3.67 2.44 9.46
N THR A 457 -2.37 2.12 9.50
CA THR A 457 -1.87 0.83 10.02
C THR A 457 -0.83 1.02 11.12
N GLY A 458 -0.95 0.25 12.22
CA GLY A 458 -0.05 0.35 13.36
C GLY A 458 1.42 0.11 12.99
N ALA A 459 1.69 -0.88 12.14
CA ALA A 459 3.04 -1.18 11.66
C ALA A 459 3.73 0.00 10.95
N SER A 460 3.00 0.68 10.06
CA SER A 460 3.52 1.85 9.34
C SER A 460 3.72 3.05 10.27
N ALA A 461 2.80 3.24 11.23
CA ALA A 461 2.89 4.30 12.22
C ALA A 461 4.14 4.14 13.07
N ARG A 462 4.30 2.99 13.76
CA ARG A 462 5.46 2.70 14.61
C ARG A 462 6.78 2.85 13.88
N HIS A 463 6.91 2.19 12.72
CA HIS A 463 8.16 2.21 11.97
C HIS A 463 8.56 3.63 11.55
N THR A 464 7.61 4.39 11.01
CA THR A 464 7.92 5.74 10.51
C THR A 464 8.16 6.72 11.66
N ALA A 465 7.37 6.63 12.72
CA ALA A 465 7.51 7.46 13.91
C ALA A 465 8.89 7.25 14.57
N LYS A 466 9.32 6.00 14.78
CA LYS A 466 10.67 5.68 15.28
C LYS A 466 11.76 6.25 14.37
N ARG A 467 11.63 6.09 13.06
CA ARG A 467 12.62 6.57 12.08
C ARG A 467 12.82 8.09 12.11
N PHE A 468 11.75 8.84 12.32
CA PHE A 468 11.77 10.31 12.28
C PHE A 468 11.74 10.97 13.66
N GLY A 469 11.83 10.17 14.74
CA GLY A 469 11.97 10.66 16.11
C GLY A 469 10.71 11.29 16.69
N PHE A 470 9.53 10.75 16.35
CA PHE A 470 8.27 11.12 17.00
C PHE A 470 8.15 10.47 18.37
N ALA A 471 7.59 11.20 19.33
CA ALA A 471 7.45 10.74 20.70
C ALA A 471 6.37 9.66 20.86
N GLU A 472 5.33 9.69 20.03
CA GLU A 472 4.28 8.66 19.99
C GLU A 472 3.87 8.32 18.54
N CYS A 473 3.17 7.21 18.40
CA CYS A 473 2.59 6.78 17.13
C CYS A 473 1.18 6.24 17.33
N GLY A 474 0.33 6.31 16.30
CA GLY A 474 -1.03 5.84 16.44
C GLY A 474 -1.78 5.54 15.14
N THR A 475 -3.04 5.15 15.32
CA THR A 475 -4.02 4.90 14.25
C THR A 475 -5.28 5.75 14.39
N ASP A 476 -5.32 6.64 15.40
CA ASP A 476 -6.46 7.52 15.66
C ASP A 476 -6.08 9.00 15.49
N PRO A 477 -6.60 9.69 14.46
CA PRO A 477 -6.35 11.12 14.30
C PRO A 477 -7.00 11.97 15.39
N ALA A 478 -8.09 11.52 16.03
CA ALA A 478 -8.79 12.34 17.04
C ALA A 478 -7.88 12.68 18.23
N ARG A 479 -7.03 11.74 18.65
CA ARG A 479 -6.05 11.94 19.73
C ARG A 479 -5.06 13.07 19.46
N VAL A 480 -4.74 13.33 18.20
CA VAL A 480 -3.87 14.44 17.79
C VAL A 480 -4.54 15.79 18.02
N PHE A 481 -5.85 15.87 17.75
CA PHE A 481 -6.61 17.11 17.87
C PHE A 481 -6.81 17.50 19.34
N ASP A 482 -6.99 16.51 20.22
CA ASP A 482 -7.17 16.75 21.66
C ASP A 482 -5.85 17.03 22.41
N SER A 483 -4.69 16.75 21.80
CA SER A 483 -3.39 16.84 22.47
C SER A 483 -2.97 18.30 22.69
N PRO A 484 -2.72 18.75 23.93
CA PRO A 484 -2.21 20.10 24.20
C PRO A 484 -0.76 20.31 23.76
N ASP A 485 -0.06 19.23 23.42
CA ASP A 485 1.33 19.27 22.95
C ASP A 485 1.46 19.48 21.45
N VAL A 486 0.36 19.41 20.70
CA VAL A 486 0.34 19.61 19.25
C VAL A 486 -0.09 21.03 18.93
N ASP A 487 0.78 21.77 18.25
CA ASP A 487 0.55 23.12 17.74
C ASP A 487 0.19 23.11 16.24
N LEU A 488 0.86 22.25 15.46
CA LEU A 488 0.70 22.14 14.01
C LEU A 488 0.48 20.69 13.58
N VAL A 489 -0.56 20.47 12.77
CA VAL A 489 -0.89 19.17 12.16
C VAL A 489 -0.54 19.19 10.68
N PHE A 490 0.32 18.26 10.26
CA PHE A 490 0.52 17.93 8.85
C PHE A 490 -0.47 16.86 8.42
N ILE A 491 -1.25 17.15 7.38
CA ILE A 491 -2.23 16.22 6.79
C ILE A 491 -1.70 15.84 5.40
N ALA A 492 -1.22 14.61 5.27
CA ALA A 492 -0.67 14.02 4.03
C ALA A 492 -1.26 12.63 3.78
N THR A 493 -2.57 12.52 4.00
CA THR A 493 -3.40 11.33 3.80
C THR A 493 -3.84 11.21 2.32
N ARG A 494 -4.83 10.34 2.02
CA ARG A 494 -5.47 10.30 0.70
C ARG A 494 -6.46 11.47 0.59
N HIS A 495 -6.73 11.93 -0.64
CA HIS A 495 -7.42 13.21 -0.88
C HIS A 495 -8.84 13.26 -0.29
N ASP A 496 -9.57 12.14 -0.31
CA ASP A 496 -10.91 11.95 0.28
C ASP A 496 -11.00 12.28 1.78
N THR A 497 -9.88 12.23 2.50
CA THR A 497 -9.85 12.50 3.95
C THR A 497 -9.38 13.91 4.30
N HIS A 498 -8.89 14.68 3.32
CA HIS A 498 -8.25 15.98 3.56
C HIS A 498 -9.19 16.98 4.24
N ALA A 499 -10.36 17.24 3.64
CA ALA A 499 -11.27 18.27 4.10
C ALA A 499 -11.77 18.02 5.51
N ARG A 500 -12.17 16.78 5.82
CA ARG A 500 -12.63 16.39 7.15
C ARG A 500 -11.52 16.57 8.20
N LEU A 501 -10.33 16.01 7.96
CA LEU A 501 -9.22 16.10 8.92
C LEU A 501 -8.75 17.54 9.13
N ALA A 502 -8.75 18.37 8.08
CA ALA A 502 -8.37 19.78 8.18
C ALA A 502 -9.40 20.57 8.98
N THR A 503 -10.70 20.33 8.73
CA THR A 503 -11.81 20.94 9.47
C THR A 503 -11.75 20.58 10.96
N ASP A 504 -11.57 19.30 11.27
CA ASP A 504 -11.46 18.81 12.65
C ASP A 504 -10.26 19.45 13.38
N ALA A 505 -9.10 19.52 12.73
CA ALA A 505 -7.89 20.12 13.29
C ALA A 505 -8.04 21.64 13.53
N LEU A 506 -8.59 22.38 12.56
CA LEU A 506 -8.82 23.82 12.68
C LEU A 506 -9.79 24.12 13.83
N ARG A 507 -10.90 23.38 13.92
CA ARG A 507 -11.89 23.52 15.00
C ARG A 507 -11.35 23.15 16.37
N ALA A 508 -10.36 22.25 16.44
CA ALA A 508 -9.60 21.96 17.65
C ALA A 508 -8.53 23.04 17.97
N GLY A 509 -8.46 24.13 17.22
CA GLY A 509 -7.53 25.24 17.44
C GLY A 509 -6.10 24.94 16.99
N LYS A 510 -5.89 23.94 16.13
CA LYS A 510 -4.56 23.57 15.62
C LYS A 510 -4.22 24.36 14.36
N ALA A 511 -2.95 24.70 14.19
CA ALA A 511 -2.45 25.10 12.88
C ALA A 511 -2.45 23.89 11.94
N VAL A 512 -2.72 24.11 10.66
CA VAL A 512 -2.83 23.04 9.65
C VAL A 512 -1.91 23.28 8.48
N TRP A 513 -1.08 22.29 8.19
CA TRP A 513 -0.50 22.07 6.87
C TRP A 513 -1.32 20.99 6.17
N LEU A 514 -1.98 21.34 5.08
CA LEU A 514 -2.79 20.42 4.28
C LEU A 514 -2.07 20.13 2.96
N GLU A 515 -1.72 18.87 2.66
CA GLU A 515 -1.30 18.54 1.31
C GLU A 515 -2.43 18.78 0.30
N LYS A 516 -2.06 19.10 -0.94
CA LYS A 516 -3.06 19.35 -1.99
C LYS A 516 -3.73 18.05 -2.46
N PRO A 517 -4.98 18.10 -2.94
CA PRO A 517 -5.89 19.25 -2.97
C PRO A 517 -6.53 19.52 -1.61
N VAL A 518 -7.21 20.66 -1.45
CA VAL A 518 -7.92 20.99 -0.18
C VAL A 518 -9.07 20.01 0.09
N GLY A 519 -9.79 19.65 -0.96
CA GLY A 519 -10.88 18.67 -0.97
C GLY A 519 -11.16 18.23 -2.41
N LEU A 520 -12.08 17.29 -2.57
CA LEU A 520 -12.52 16.75 -3.85
C LEU A 520 -13.75 17.49 -4.40
N THR A 521 -14.49 18.20 -3.55
CA THR A 521 -15.72 18.91 -3.92
C THR A 521 -15.73 20.36 -3.44
N ALA A 522 -16.60 21.19 -4.03
CA ALA A 522 -16.81 22.56 -3.57
C ALA A 522 -17.31 22.62 -2.12
N ALA A 523 -18.25 21.74 -1.74
CA ALA A 523 -18.77 21.68 -0.38
C ALA A 523 -17.68 21.32 0.65
N GLU A 524 -16.76 20.42 0.29
CA GLU A 524 -15.60 20.11 1.12
C GLU A 524 -14.63 21.29 1.27
N LEU A 525 -14.39 22.03 0.19
CA LEU A 525 -13.60 23.26 0.24
C LEU A 525 -14.24 24.28 1.18
N ASP A 526 -15.53 24.55 1.01
CA ASP A 526 -16.26 25.52 1.82
C ASP A 526 -16.22 25.15 3.30
N ALA A 527 -16.41 23.88 3.65
CA ALA A 527 -16.29 23.41 5.04
C ALA A 527 -14.92 23.72 5.67
N VAL A 528 -13.83 23.59 4.91
CA VAL A 528 -12.47 23.91 5.38
C VAL A 528 -12.27 25.42 5.52
N LEU A 529 -12.75 26.20 4.55
CA LEU A 529 -12.64 27.66 4.55
C LEU A 529 -13.45 28.29 5.68
N ASP A 530 -14.66 27.77 5.92
CA ASP A 530 -15.52 28.17 7.03
C ASP A 530 -14.82 27.89 8.36
N ALA A 531 -14.29 26.68 8.55
CA ALA A 531 -13.55 26.33 9.77
C ALA A 531 -12.33 27.24 9.99
N ALA A 532 -11.55 27.52 8.93
CA ALA A 532 -10.40 28.43 9.00
C ALA A 532 -10.82 29.87 9.37
N THR A 533 -11.95 30.34 8.83
CA THR A 533 -12.46 31.69 9.07
C THR A 533 -13.07 31.82 10.47
N GLU A 534 -13.92 30.88 10.88
CA GLU A 534 -14.58 30.79 12.19
C GLU A 534 -13.56 30.83 13.33
N THR A 535 -12.48 30.06 13.19
CA THR A 535 -11.46 29.90 14.23
C THR A 535 -10.33 30.92 14.13
N ARG A 536 -10.28 31.68 13.02
CA ARG A 536 -9.08 32.43 12.59
C ARG A 536 -7.84 31.52 12.59
N GLY A 537 -8.05 30.26 12.23
CA GLY A 537 -7.05 29.20 12.28
C GLY A 537 -5.98 29.37 11.21
N PHE A 538 -4.77 28.95 11.53
CA PHE A 538 -3.67 28.93 10.57
C PHE A 538 -3.88 27.78 9.58
N LEU A 539 -4.12 28.07 8.31
CA LEU A 539 -4.20 27.10 7.22
C LEU A 539 -3.18 27.42 6.13
N THR A 540 -2.31 26.46 5.82
CA THR A 540 -1.48 26.48 4.62
C THR A 540 -1.71 25.20 3.81
N VAL A 541 -1.60 25.31 2.49
CA VAL A 541 -1.69 24.18 1.58
C VAL A 541 -0.31 23.84 1.02
N GLY A 542 -0.05 22.57 0.73
CA GLY A 542 1.18 22.02 0.16
C GLY A 542 1.53 22.50 -1.25
N TYR A 543 1.15 23.72 -1.64
CA TYR A 543 1.53 24.35 -2.89
C TYR A 543 2.99 24.78 -2.88
N ASN A 544 3.87 23.82 -3.04
CA ASN A 544 5.29 24.01 -2.79
C ASN A 544 6.02 24.91 -3.82
N ARG A 545 5.47 25.10 -5.03
CA ARG A 545 6.23 25.68 -6.16
C ARG A 545 6.60 27.14 -5.97
N ARG A 546 5.69 27.92 -5.40
CA ARG A 546 5.90 29.32 -5.01
C ARG A 546 7.09 29.53 -4.05
N PHE A 547 7.45 28.50 -3.29
CA PHE A 547 8.57 28.57 -2.34
C PHE A 547 9.93 28.22 -2.95
N SER A 548 9.97 27.77 -4.21
CA SER A 548 11.24 27.47 -4.86
C SER A 548 12.04 28.75 -5.13
N ALA A 549 13.37 28.67 -5.03
CA ALA A 549 14.25 29.77 -5.44
C ALA A 549 14.02 30.18 -6.91
N HIS A 550 13.62 29.21 -7.74
CA HIS A 550 13.30 29.42 -9.15
C HIS A 550 12.02 30.24 -9.37
N ALA A 551 10.93 29.95 -8.66
CA ALA A 551 9.70 30.72 -8.74
C ALA A 551 9.87 32.14 -8.18
N ARG A 552 10.63 32.27 -7.09
CA ARG A 552 11.00 33.57 -6.51
C ARG A 552 11.78 34.43 -7.51
N ALA A 553 12.82 33.86 -8.13
CA ALA A 553 13.59 34.56 -9.15
C ALA A 553 12.73 35.02 -10.36
N VAL A 554 11.68 34.26 -10.71
CA VAL A 554 10.72 34.72 -11.74
C VAL A 554 9.85 35.84 -11.20
N ARG A 555 9.30 35.73 -9.98
CA ARG A 555 8.48 36.79 -9.39
C ARG A 555 9.26 38.10 -9.24
N ASP A 556 10.49 38.03 -8.75
CA ASP A 556 11.37 39.19 -8.56
C ASP A 556 11.67 39.90 -9.89
N ALA A 557 11.72 39.17 -11.01
CA ALA A 557 11.93 39.76 -12.34
C ALA A 557 10.75 40.59 -12.85
N PHE A 558 9.59 40.47 -12.20
CA PHE A 558 8.35 41.20 -12.53
C PHE A 558 7.85 42.05 -11.35
N GLU A 559 8.69 42.29 -10.34
CA GLU A 559 8.38 43.21 -9.26
C GLU A 559 8.23 44.64 -9.83
N GLY A 560 7.12 45.31 -9.49
CA GLY A 560 6.83 46.65 -10.01
C GLY A 560 6.41 46.70 -11.49
N ARG A 561 6.01 45.58 -12.09
CA ARG A 561 5.49 45.55 -13.47
C ARG A 561 4.32 46.52 -13.68
N ASP A 562 4.25 47.12 -14.86
CA ASP A 562 3.18 48.02 -15.32
C ASP A 562 2.31 47.42 -16.43
N ALA A 563 2.66 46.22 -16.91
CA ALA A 563 1.95 45.47 -17.94
C ALA A 563 1.47 44.11 -17.42
N PRO A 564 0.35 43.58 -17.95
CA PRO A 564 -0.13 42.23 -17.61
C PRO A 564 0.86 41.13 -17.97
N LEU A 565 0.88 40.05 -17.18
CA LEU A 565 1.70 38.87 -17.46
C LEU A 565 1.03 37.96 -18.50
N SER A 566 1.83 37.48 -19.45
CA SER A 566 1.53 36.31 -20.27
C SER A 566 2.35 35.13 -19.77
N ILE A 567 1.68 34.06 -19.29
CA ILE A 567 2.32 32.88 -18.73
C ILE A 567 2.02 31.65 -19.59
N HIS A 568 3.04 30.87 -19.91
CA HIS A 568 2.90 29.57 -20.56
C HIS A 568 3.53 28.49 -19.69
N TYR A 569 2.74 27.53 -19.22
CA TYR A 569 3.17 26.41 -18.39
C TYR A 569 2.92 25.10 -19.12
N SER A 570 3.95 24.26 -19.28
CA SER A 570 3.80 22.94 -19.88
C SER A 570 4.35 21.83 -18.97
N VAL A 571 3.57 20.77 -18.81
CA VAL A 571 3.81 19.65 -17.89
C VAL A 571 3.71 18.34 -18.67
N ALA A 572 4.81 17.59 -18.72
CA ALA A 572 4.87 16.24 -19.26
C ALA A 572 4.77 15.22 -18.12
N ALA A 573 3.54 14.92 -17.70
CA ALA A 573 3.27 14.11 -16.52
C ALA A 573 3.47 12.60 -16.74
N GLY A 574 3.25 12.13 -17.96
CA GLY A 574 3.23 10.70 -18.30
C GLY A 574 1.94 10.00 -17.85
N ALA A 575 1.63 8.84 -18.43
CA ALA A 575 0.42 8.08 -18.10
C ALA A 575 0.34 7.74 -16.60
N PRO A 576 -0.84 7.82 -15.97
CA PRO A 576 -0.98 7.41 -14.59
C PRO A 576 -0.72 5.91 -14.42
N PRO A 577 -0.28 5.48 -13.22
CA PRO A 577 -0.26 4.08 -12.88
C PRO A 577 -1.70 3.53 -12.83
N THR A 578 -1.95 2.45 -13.55
CA THR A 578 -3.26 1.77 -13.57
C THR A 578 -3.54 1.07 -12.23
N GLY A 579 -4.81 1.06 -11.81
CA GLY A 579 -5.23 0.37 -10.59
C GLY A 579 -4.72 1.02 -9.31
N THR A 580 -4.68 2.36 -9.26
CA THR A 580 -4.29 3.09 -8.05
C THR A 580 -5.40 4.04 -7.61
N TRP A 581 -5.45 4.35 -6.31
CA TRP A 581 -6.43 5.29 -5.74
C TRP A 581 -6.40 6.69 -6.39
N ILE A 582 -5.30 7.08 -7.03
CA ILE A 582 -5.15 8.39 -7.69
C ILE A 582 -6.15 8.53 -8.85
N THR A 583 -6.42 7.43 -9.55
CA THR A 583 -7.35 7.41 -10.69
C THR A 583 -8.78 7.09 -10.28
N ASP A 584 -9.03 6.82 -9.00
CA ASP A 584 -10.38 6.65 -8.47
C ASP A 584 -11.02 8.03 -8.26
N PRO A 585 -12.14 8.37 -8.90
CA PRO A 585 -12.80 9.66 -8.71
C PRO A 585 -13.19 9.94 -7.26
N ALA A 586 -13.59 8.91 -6.49
CA ALA A 586 -14.04 9.07 -5.11
C ALA A 586 -12.90 9.23 -4.10
N VAL A 587 -11.68 8.80 -4.45
CA VAL A 587 -10.52 8.82 -3.55
C VAL A 587 -9.45 9.81 -3.99
N GLY A 588 -9.15 9.84 -5.30
CA GLY A 588 -8.09 10.64 -5.90
C GLY A 588 -8.56 11.93 -6.56
N GLY A 589 -9.82 12.00 -7.03
CA GLY A 589 -10.37 13.18 -7.71
C GLY A 589 -9.81 13.46 -9.11
N GLY A 590 -9.05 12.52 -9.67
CA GLY A 590 -8.37 12.69 -10.96
C GLY A 590 -7.22 13.71 -10.92
N ARG A 591 -6.61 13.95 -12.08
CA ARG A 591 -5.39 14.77 -12.18
C ARG A 591 -5.62 16.27 -12.22
N VAL A 592 -6.79 16.74 -12.62
CA VAL A 592 -7.11 18.17 -12.60
C VAL A 592 -7.14 18.67 -11.15
N VAL A 593 -8.00 18.10 -10.32
CA VAL A 593 -8.06 18.43 -8.89
C VAL A 593 -6.77 18.03 -8.19
N GLY A 594 -6.29 16.81 -8.45
CA GLY A 594 -5.14 16.25 -7.75
C GLY A 594 -3.78 16.85 -8.10
N GLU A 595 -3.54 17.37 -9.31
CA GLU A 595 -2.22 17.90 -9.72
C GLU A 595 -2.25 19.28 -10.36
N VAL A 596 -3.25 19.60 -11.20
CA VAL A 596 -3.28 20.87 -11.96
C VAL A 596 -3.37 22.09 -11.03
N CYS A 597 -3.96 21.92 -9.84
CA CYS A 597 -3.98 22.94 -8.79
C CYS A 597 -2.60 23.51 -8.43
N HIS A 598 -1.50 22.73 -8.55
CA HIS A 598 -0.14 23.25 -8.32
C HIS A 598 0.27 24.32 -9.33
N PHE A 599 -0.19 24.21 -10.57
CA PHE A 599 0.19 25.10 -11.66
C PHE A 599 -0.70 26.35 -11.65
N VAL A 600 -1.98 26.18 -11.30
CA VAL A 600 -2.89 27.30 -11.00
C VAL A 600 -2.35 28.11 -9.84
N ASP A 601 -1.88 27.46 -8.78
CA ASP A 601 -1.22 28.11 -7.64
C ASP A 601 0.02 28.90 -8.06
N LEU A 602 0.91 28.30 -8.85
CA LEU A 602 2.12 29.02 -9.26
C LEU A 602 1.80 30.24 -10.13
N CYS A 603 0.81 30.14 -11.02
CA CYS A 603 0.36 31.30 -11.80
C CYS A 603 -0.22 32.38 -10.87
N THR A 604 -1.06 32.00 -9.91
CA THR A 604 -1.63 32.87 -8.87
C THR A 604 -0.54 33.60 -8.06
N TYR A 605 0.52 32.89 -7.69
CA TYR A 605 1.67 33.46 -6.99
C TYR A 605 2.45 34.49 -7.84
N LEU A 606 2.57 34.26 -9.14
CA LEU A 606 3.26 35.16 -10.07
C LEU A 606 2.41 36.41 -10.40
N THR A 607 1.10 36.24 -10.51
CA THR A 607 0.18 37.36 -10.79
C THR A 607 -0.15 38.16 -9.52
N GLY A 608 -0.12 37.54 -8.34
CA GLY A 608 -0.38 38.19 -7.04
C GLY A 608 -1.85 38.30 -6.67
N SER A 609 -2.74 37.60 -7.39
CA SER A 609 -4.18 37.53 -7.09
C SER A 609 -4.79 36.23 -7.63
N PRO A 610 -5.97 35.79 -7.15
CA PRO A 610 -6.71 34.68 -7.74
C PRO A 610 -7.14 34.92 -9.20
N PRO A 611 -7.25 33.86 -10.03
CA PRO A 611 -7.81 33.98 -11.37
C PRO A 611 -9.29 34.36 -11.30
N ALA A 612 -9.76 35.16 -12.26
CA ALA A 612 -11.16 35.58 -12.39
C ALA A 612 -11.97 34.66 -13.31
N ARG A 613 -11.35 34.15 -14.39
CA ARG A 613 -12.02 33.27 -15.36
C ARG A 613 -11.12 32.16 -15.83
N VAL A 614 -11.72 31.02 -16.13
CA VAL A 614 -11.04 29.84 -16.66
C VAL A 614 -11.76 29.24 -17.85
N TYR A 615 -11.01 28.58 -18.72
CA TYR A 615 -11.50 27.72 -19.79
C TYR A 615 -10.60 26.51 -19.90
N ALA A 616 -11.15 25.30 -20.09
CA ALA A 616 -10.35 24.12 -20.30
C ALA A 616 -10.98 23.13 -21.27
N SER A 617 -10.11 22.36 -21.92
CA SER A 617 -10.49 21.23 -22.77
C SER A 617 -9.62 20.02 -22.42
N ALA A 618 -10.28 18.88 -22.24
CA ALA A 618 -9.63 17.58 -22.34
C ALA A 618 -9.20 17.32 -23.79
N LEU A 619 -8.18 16.49 -24.01
CA LEU A 619 -7.69 16.07 -25.33
C LEU A 619 -8.32 14.76 -25.82
N GLY A 620 -8.78 13.93 -24.88
CA GLY A 620 -9.45 12.66 -25.07
C GLY A 620 -10.94 12.83 -25.36
N ARG A 621 -11.59 11.71 -25.69
CA ARG A 621 -13.03 11.69 -26.00
C ARG A 621 -13.93 11.64 -24.76
N ASP A 622 -13.39 11.19 -23.64
CA ASP A 622 -14.10 11.08 -22.36
C ASP A 622 -13.52 12.12 -21.38
N PRO A 623 -14.25 13.22 -21.12
CA PRO A 623 -13.81 14.27 -20.20
C PRO A 623 -13.60 13.81 -18.75
N GLU A 624 -14.23 12.72 -18.32
CA GLU A 624 -14.12 12.21 -16.94
C GLU A 624 -12.91 11.29 -16.74
N LEU A 625 -12.41 10.70 -17.83
CA LEU A 625 -11.30 9.75 -17.81
C LEU A 625 -10.01 10.31 -18.42
N ASP A 626 -10.03 11.54 -18.94
CA ASP A 626 -8.84 12.11 -19.55
C ASP A 626 -7.87 12.73 -18.55
N ASP A 627 -6.63 12.28 -18.64
CA ASP A 627 -5.50 12.74 -17.84
C ASP A 627 -4.73 13.90 -18.49
N SER A 628 -5.15 14.38 -19.68
CA SER A 628 -4.52 15.50 -20.36
C SER A 628 -5.48 16.68 -20.52
N VAL A 629 -5.04 17.87 -20.15
CA VAL A 629 -5.85 19.09 -20.21
C VAL A 629 -5.03 20.25 -20.75
N VAL A 630 -5.69 21.09 -21.56
CA VAL A 630 -5.21 22.43 -21.90
C VAL A 630 -6.16 23.43 -21.26
N ALA A 631 -5.62 24.29 -20.40
CA ALA A 631 -6.38 25.27 -19.64
C ALA A 631 -5.88 26.69 -19.92
N THR A 632 -6.80 27.64 -20.02
CA THR A 632 -6.54 29.08 -20.09
C THR A 632 -7.16 29.76 -18.88
N LEU A 633 -6.40 30.62 -18.20
CA LEU A 633 -6.81 31.37 -17.03
C LEU A 633 -6.58 32.86 -17.26
N THR A 634 -7.47 33.70 -16.76
CA THR A 634 -7.33 35.18 -16.82
C THR A 634 -7.54 35.82 -15.45
N TRP A 635 -6.81 36.89 -15.18
CA TRP A 635 -6.81 37.62 -13.91
C TRP A 635 -7.45 39.00 -14.04
N PRO A 636 -7.89 39.62 -12.93
CA PRO A 636 -8.47 40.97 -12.94
C PRO A 636 -7.54 42.06 -13.51
N ASP A 637 -6.22 41.90 -13.37
CA ASP A 637 -5.21 42.84 -13.89
C ASP A 637 -4.97 42.70 -15.41
N GLY A 638 -5.71 41.81 -16.07
CA GLY A 638 -5.56 41.49 -17.50
C GLY A 638 -4.52 40.42 -17.79
N SER A 639 -3.81 39.88 -16.78
CA SER A 639 -2.85 38.81 -16.99
C SER A 639 -3.55 37.53 -17.47
N ALA A 640 -2.84 36.71 -18.24
CA ALA A 640 -3.35 35.45 -18.75
C ALA A 640 -2.30 34.33 -18.66
N ALA A 641 -2.76 33.11 -18.44
CA ALA A 641 -1.93 31.91 -18.41
C ALA A 641 -2.52 30.81 -19.29
N THR A 642 -1.66 30.05 -19.97
CA THR A 642 -2.01 28.76 -20.57
C THR A 642 -1.26 27.65 -19.85
N ILE A 643 -1.97 26.63 -19.39
CA ILE A 643 -1.42 25.43 -18.74
C ILE A 643 -1.71 24.23 -19.63
N GLU A 644 -0.65 23.61 -20.14
CA GLU A 644 -0.70 22.32 -20.82
C GLU A 644 -0.27 21.22 -19.83
N TYR A 645 -1.18 20.32 -19.50
CA TYR A 645 -0.90 19.14 -18.70
C TYR A 645 -1.10 17.91 -19.57
N LEU A 646 -0.02 17.15 -19.83
CA LEU A 646 0.00 16.11 -20.85
C LEU A 646 0.40 14.75 -20.26
N ALA A 647 -0.52 13.79 -20.27
CA ALA A 647 -0.26 12.41 -19.87
C ALA A 647 0.49 11.62 -20.94
N SER A 648 0.35 11.98 -22.22
CA SER A 648 0.91 11.24 -23.36
C SER A 648 2.06 11.96 -24.07
N ALA A 649 2.66 12.97 -23.43
CA ALA A 649 3.79 13.70 -23.99
C ALA A 649 5.06 12.84 -24.12
N SER A 650 5.94 13.21 -25.07
CA SER A 650 7.26 12.57 -25.22
C SER A 650 8.04 12.60 -23.92
N ARG A 651 8.66 11.47 -23.57
CA ARG A 651 9.46 11.31 -22.36
C ARG A 651 10.79 12.06 -22.40
N GLU A 652 11.14 12.64 -23.55
CA GLU A 652 12.32 13.48 -23.73
C GLU A 652 12.09 14.93 -23.28
N LEU A 653 10.82 15.35 -23.16
CA LEU A 653 10.51 16.68 -22.64
C LEU A 653 10.87 16.79 -21.15
N PRO A 654 11.41 17.95 -20.71
CA PRO A 654 11.49 18.26 -19.29
C PRO A 654 10.11 18.12 -18.65
N LYS A 655 10.06 17.50 -17.46
CA LYS A 655 8.80 17.20 -16.77
C LYS A 655 7.93 18.45 -16.57
N GLU A 656 8.55 19.58 -16.26
CA GLU A 656 7.86 20.86 -16.05
C GLU A 656 8.68 22.01 -16.62
N ARG A 657 8.02 22.92 -17.34
CA ARG A 657 8.60 24.18 -17.81
C ARG A 657 7.55 25.27 -17.71
N PHE A 658 7.98 26.49 -17.39
CA PHE A 658 7.11 27.65 -17.50
C PHE A 658 7.89 28.89 -17.93
N GLU A 659 7.20 29.78 -18.61
CA GLU A 659 7.69 31.07 -19.09
C GLU A 659 6.68 32.15 -18.76
N ALA A 660 7.16 33.30 -18.31
CA ALA A 660 6.36 34.48 -18.04
C ALA A 660 6.96 35.67 -18.79
N SER A 661 6.12 36.52 -19.37
CA SER A 661 6.52 37.70 -20.14
C SER A 661 5.62 38.90 -19.84
N ALA A 662 6.21 40.08 -19.68
CA ALA A 662 5.53 41.38 -19.57
C ALA A 662 6.53 42.51 -19.84
N GLY A 663 6.07 43.59 -20.50
CA GLY A 663 6.86 44.83 -20.63
C GLY A 663 8.24 44.68 -21.26
N GLY A 664 8.44 43.72 -22.18
CA GLY A 664 9.73 43.41 -22.79
C GLY A 664 10.67 42.55 -21.93
N CYS A 665 10.27 42.19 -20.70
CA CYS A 665 10.96 41.22 -19.86
C CYS A 665 10.36 39.83 -20.06
N THR A 666 11.21 38.81 -20.15
CA THR A 666 10.80 37.40 -20.21
C THR A 666 11.67 36.58 -19.27
N ALA A 667 11.04 35.73 -18.45
CA ALA A 667 11.73 34.79 -17.59
C ALA A 667 11.23 33.36 -17.83
N ARG A 668 12.16 32.43 -18.01
CA ARG A 668 11.88 31.02 -18.28
C ARG A 668 12.49 30.13 -17.20
N CYS A 669 11.70 29.20 -16.69
CA CYS A 669 12.12 28.16 -15.76
C CYS A 669 11.99 26.77 -16.40
N GLU A 670 13.06 25.99 -16.29
CA GLU A 670 13.14 24.61 -16.76
C GLU A 670 13.32 23.67 -15.57
N ASN A 671 12.29 22.87 -15.32
CA ASN A 671 12.24 21.77 -14.36
C ASN A 671 12.70 22.14 -12.94
N PHE A 672 12.57 23.42 -12.55
CA PHE A 672 13.07 23.93 -11.27
C PHE A 672 14.55 23.57 -11.02
N ARG A 673 15.35 23.59 -12.10
CA ARG A 673 16.81 23.42 -12.07
C ARG A 673 17.53 24.62 -12.68
N ARG A 674 16.88 25.29 -13.63
CA ARG A 674 17.42 26.45 -14.32
C ARG A 674 16.33 27.48 -14.52
N THR A 675 16.57 28.70 -14.06
CA THR A 675 15.73 29.87 -14.39
C THR A 675 16.62 30.88 -15.10
N GLN A 676 16.13 31.43 -16.21
CA GLN A 676 16.82 32.46 -16.97
C GLN A 676 15.87 33.63 -17.20
N VAL A 677 16.27 34.82 -16.75
CA VAL A 677 15.69 36.09 -17.22
C VAL A 677 16.43 36.46 -18.50
N LEU A 678 15.72 36.65 -19.61
CA LEU A 678 16.33 36.97 -20.90
C LEU A 678 17.02 38.33 -20.83
N GLY A 679 18.28 38.39 -21.27
CA GLY A 679 19.14 39.57 -21.09
C GLY A 679 19.59 39.84 -19.65
N GLY A 680 19.18 39.01 -18.68
CA GLY A 680 19.43 39.18 -17.26
C GLY A 680 20.14 37.99 -16.60
N ARG A 681 19.81 37.75 -15.34
CA ARG A 681 20.45 36.73 -14.50
C ARG A 681 19.96 35.32 -14.85
N THR A 682 20.86 34.35 -14.69
CA THR A 682 20.54 32.91 -14.75
C THR A 682 20.80 32.28 -13.38
N LEU A 683 19.78 31.63 -12.81
CA LEU A 683 19.87 30.80 -11.62
C LEU A 683 19.96 29.32 -12.02
N LYS A 684 20.92 28.59 -11.47
CA LYS A 684 21.06 27.14 -11.66
C LYS A 684 21.21 26.43 -10.31
N THR A 685 20.54 25.31 -10.15
CA THR A 685 20.69 24.41 -9.01
C THR A 685 21.16 23.03 -9.50
N TRP A 686 21.93 22.34 -8.66
CA TRP A 686 22.44 21.01 -8.98
C TRP A 686 21.33 19.95 -9.00
N ASN A 687 20.42 20.04 -8.03
CA ASN A 687 19.24 19.18 -7.92
C ASN A 687 17.99 20.00 -8.22
N GLN A 688 16.92 19.31 -8.60
CA GLN A 688 15.61 19.94 -8.72
C GLN A 688 15.16 20.50 -7.35
N ASP A 689 14.84 21.79 -7.30
CA ASP A 689 14.31 22.47 -6.11
C ASP A 689 12.91 23.01 -6.39
N LYS A 690 11.89 22.21 -6.04
CA LYS A 690 10.49 22.59 -6.18
C LYS A 690 9.96 23.32 -4.95
N GLY A 691 10.80 23.73 -4.00
CA GLY A 691 10.41 24.56 -2.86
C GLY A 691 9.85 23.83 -1.64
N GLN A 692 9.78 22.49 -1.59
CA GLN A 692 9.18 21.79 -0.43
C GLN A 692 9.89 22.09 0.89
N THR A 693 11.22 22.14 0.88
CA THR A 693 12.00 22.41 2.11
C THR A 693 11.76 23.85 2.59
N ALA A 694 11.72 24.81 1.67
CA ALA A 694 11.45 26.22 1.99
C ALA A 694 10.02 26.41 2.49
N ALA A 695 9.04 25.77 1.85
CA ALA A 695 7.64 25.80 2.25
C ALA A 695 7.44 25.32 3.70
N VAL A 696 8.00 24.15 4.04
CA VAL A 696 7.94 23.60 5.41
C VAL A 696 8.64 24.54 6.40
N ALA A 697 9.84 25.02 6.08
CA ALA A 697 10.58 25.92 6.97
C ALA A 697 9.89 27.27 7.19
N GLU A 698 9.20 27.82 6.18
CA GLU A 698 8.43 29.06 6.31
C GLU A 698 7.17 28.87 7.12
N THR A 699 6.47 27.75 6.95
CA THR A 699 5.30 27.42 7.77
C THR A 699 5.67 27.25 9.23
N ILE A 700 6.73 26.48 9.53
CA ILE A 700 7.18 26.31 10.92
C ILE A 700 7.56 27.64 11.55
N ARG A 701 8.26 28.52 10.82
CA ARG A 701 8.62 29.85 11.32
C ARG A 701 7.39 30.72 11.57
N ALA A 702 6.41 30.70 10.67
CA ALA A 702 5.20 31.49 10.81
C ALA A 702 4.39 31.06 12.05
N VAL A 703 4.19 29.74 12.22
CA VAL A 703 3.51 29.19 13.41
C VAL A 703 4.27 29.53 14.69
N ALA A 704 5.60 29.34 14.71
CA ALA A 704 6.43 29.63 15.89
C ALA A 704 6.34 31.10 16.35
N LYS A 705 6.15 32.02 15.42
CA LYS A 705 6.09 33.46 15.69
C LYS A 705 4.67 34.01 15.80
N GLY A 706 3.64 33.20 15.54
CA GLY A 706 2.27 33.68 15.42
C GLY A 706 2.05 34.61 14.21
N GLU A 707 2.84 34.44 13.15
CA GLU A 707 2.66 35.17 11.88
C GLU A 707 1.53 34.52 11.04
N PRO A 708 0.89 35.27 10.13
CA PRO A 708 -0.10 34.71 9.21
C PRO A 708 0.45 33.58 8.34
N SER A 709 -0.45 32.77 7.79
CA SER A 709 -0.09 31.73 6.83
C SER A 709 0.71 32.29 5.66
N PRO A 710 1.80 31.61 5.20
CA PRO A 710 2.58 32.03 4.06
C PRO A 710 1.77 32.09 2.75
N ILE A 711 0.61 31.44 2.71
CA ILE A 711 -0.34 31.50 1.59
C ILE A 711 -1.61 32.16 2.12
N PRO A 712 -2.02 33.32 1.58
CA PRO A 712 -3.27 33.96 1.97
C PRO A 712 -4.48 33.03 1.74
N LEU A 713 -5.45 33.06 2.65
CA LEU A 713 -6.65 32.23 2.55
C LEU A 713 -7.43 32.48 1.25
N ALA A 714 -7.49 33.72 0.78
CA ALA A 714 -8.10 34.08 -0.50
C ALA A 714 -7.41 33.43 -1.71
N GLU A 715 -6.08 33.27 -1.67
CA GLU A 715 -5.37 32.55 -2.73
C GLU A 715 -5.65 31.04 -2.67
N ILE A 716 -5.73 30.46 -1.46
CA ILE A 716 -6.10 29.04 -1.28
C ILE A 716 -7.49 28.78 -1.87
N ALA A 717 -8.47 29.60 -1.48
CA ALA A 717 -9.84 29.51 -1.97
C ALA A 717 -9.90 29.67 -3.50
N GLY A 718 -9.28 30.73 -4.02
CA GLY A 718 -9.28 31.03 -5.44
C GLY A 718 -8.64 29.94 -6.31
N VAL A 719 -7.52 29.35 -5.86
CA VAL A 719 -6.87 28.24 -6.57
C VAL A 719 -7.77 27.00 -6.60
N ALA A 720 -8.37 26.65 -5.47
CA ALA A 720 -9.24 25.48 -5.38
C ALA A 720 -10.52 25.66 -6.23
N ARG A 721 -11.19 26.81 -6.11
CA ARG A 721 -12.36 27.16 -6.93
C ARG A 721 -12.06 27.19 -8.42
N ALA A 722 -10.93 27.79 -8.82
CA ALA A 722 -10.50 27.77 -10.21
C ALA A 722 -10.27 26.35 -10.72
N THR A 723 -9.74 25.47 -9.88
CA THR A 723 -9.51 24.07 -10.26
C THR A 723 -10.83 23.30 -10.46
N PHE A 724 -11.86 23.56 -9.64
CA PHE A 724 -13.19 23.00 -9.86
C PHE A 724 -13.86 23.60 -11.11
N ALA A 725 -13.77 24.91 -11.30
CA ALA A 725 -14.28 25.57 -12.50
C ALA A 725 -13.62 25.08 -13.80
N LEU A 726 -12.35 24.64 -13.75
CA LEU A 726 -11.69 23.97 -14.88
C LEU A 726 -12.36 22.62 -15.20
N LEU A 727 -12.73 21.83 -14.19
CA LEU A 727 -13.48 20.58 -14.41
C LEU A 727 -14.86 20.84 -15.00
N ASP A 728 -15.57 21.85 -14.51
CA ASP A 728 -16.90 22.19 -15.02
C ASP A 728 -16.81 22.70 -16.46
N SER A 729 -15.79 23.50 -16.77
CA SER A 729 -15.48 23.93 -18.14
C SER A 729 -15.21 22.75 -19.08
N ILE A 730 -14.50 21.71 -18.62
CA ILE A 730 -14.23 20.49 -19.39
C ILE A 730 -15.52 19.69 -19.64
N ARG A 731 -16.38 19.55 -18.63
CA ARG A 731 -17.61 18.76 -18.70
C ARG A 731 -18.69 19.40 -19.55
N GLU A 732 -18.89 20.69 -19.38
CA GLU A 732 -20.02 21.42 -19.94
C GLU A 732 -19.63 22.32 -21.13
N GLY A 733 -18.33 22.57 -21.31
CA GLY A 733 -17.81 23.49 -22.31
C GLY A 733 -17.94 24.96 -21.91
N GLY A 734 -17.12 25.79 -22.55
CA GLY A 734 -17.18 27.25 -22.41
C GLY A 734 -16.45 27.81 -21.19
N VAL A 735 -16.41 29.14 -21.09
CA VAL A 735 -15.70 29.87 -20.03
C VAL A 735 -16.48 29.76 -18.71
N ARG A 736 -15.77 29.69 -17.58
CA ARG A 736 -16.31 29.73 -16.23
C ARG A 736 -15.73 30.91 -15.46
N GLU A 737 -16.59 31.65 -14.76
CA GLU A 737 -16.18 32.64 -13.77
C GLU A 737 -15.72 31.92 -12.50
N VAL A 738 -14.71 32.45 -11.82
CA VAL A 738 -14.22 31.95 -10.54
C VAL A 738 -14.75 32.86 -9.45
N GLU A 739 -15.52 32.31 -8.53
CA GLU A 739 -16.06 33.10 -7.43
C GLU A 739 -14.93 33.61 -6.52
N PRO A 740 -14.92 34.92 -6.20
CA PRO A 740 -13.83 35.58 -5.47
C PRO A 740 -13.64 35.11 -4.03
#